data_AF-A0A3S9ZDV4-F1
#
_entry.id   AF-A0A3S9ZDV4-F1
#
_cell.length_a   1.000
_cell.length_b   1.000
_cell.length_c   1.000
_cell.angle_alpha   90.00
_cell.angle_beta   90.00
_cell.angle_gamma   90.00
#
_symmetry.space_group_name_H-M   'P 1'
#
loop_
_entity.id
_entity.type
_entity.pdbx_description
1 polymer ?
#
loop_
_entity_poly.entity_id
_entity_poly.type
_entity_poly.pdbx_seq_one_letter_code
_entity_poly.pdbx_strand_id
1 'polypeptide(L)'
;MSACATARATDPTRTKNIHQSPSPPPPPNGRFRIAGADLSASIAVFLIALPLSLGIALATGAPLQAGLVAAAVGGLVAGRLGGSPLQVSGPAAGLTVVTADLIHRYGWRTTCAITVLAGVAQLGLGCLRVARTALAVSPAIVHGMLAGIGVTIAVAQLHIVLGGTPESSVLDNLRALPAQVAGPHPAAVSVGVLTLTLLLLWPRVPGRAGRLLRTVPAALVAVAGATAVASLTGLTVPRVELPSWSSHALAGLPEGPVLGIAAAVLTTTLVCSVQSLLGAVAVDKLVSARPGLSTRVGRSDLDRELLGQGTANVVSGALGGLPVAGVAVRSSANVNAGAVSRNSTLLHGVLVVAAALLMVPLLELIPLAALAALVMSVGIQMVSLHHIRTVTRHREVLVYVVTTLGVVLFGVLQGVILGVAVAVAVAMHRLARTRITHEEKEGAHHVHVRGQLTFLAVPRLSRALHLVPHGTRAVVRLDGSFMDHAAYESLQDWQKTHTAQGGTVELTDRRTGVRDSAHDDGSRTAEGITTPNGTSTRTGPDPDTTSHAGTTAPARPTVPGPDAAPNTPPTACRCRPWTPWRNHHCAHPPSARPTTHPADTGTTTGTGTGAGAGAETTDTPTDPTAPSTPRSPASEPSSVQQLARGISAFQRDTAPLVRGELARLAREGQRPSQLFLTCADSRLVTSMITSSGPGDLFVVRNVGNLVPPPGRESGDDSVAAAIEYAVEVLKVRSITVCGHSGCGAMQALLSSEPGGARTPLTRWLRHGRPSVARMADEGRPWARLSGRAPADAVEQLCLTNVVQQLEHLRAHESVARALRDGALELHGMYFHVGEAQAYLLAGAGGSEVFDHVEAAERPR
;
A
#
# COMPACT_ATOMS: atom_id res chain seq x y z
N MET A 1 -11.12 72.69 16.56
CA MET A 1 -10.31 73.11 17.74
C MET A 1 -11.09 72.71 19.00
N SER A 2 -10.52 72.31 20.13
CA SER A 2 -9.23 71.69 20.46
C SER A 2 -9.29 71.27 21.95
N ALA A 3 -8.53 70.24 22.39
CA ALA A 3 -8.38 69.77 23.78
C ALA A 3 -9.69 69.31 24.51
N CYS A 4 -9.76 68.22 25.29
CA CYS A 4 -8.82 67.27 25.90
C CYS A 4 -7.94 67.80 27.05
N ALA A 5 -8.37 67.58 28.30
CA ALA A 5 -7.64 66.75 29.29
C ALA A 5 -8.39 66.67 30.64
N THR A 6 -8.39 65.48 31.29
CA THR A 6 -8.00 65.27 32.71
C THR A 6 -7.92 63.77 33.04
N ALA A 7 -6.96 63.39 33.89
CA ALA A 7 -6.81 62.06 34.49
C ALA A 7 -7.73 61.92 35.76
N ARG A 8 -7.82 60.83 36.54
CA ARG A 8 -6.89 59.72 36.88
C ARG A 8 -7.65 58.66 37.71
N ALA A 9 -7.37 57.35 37.58
CA ALA A 9 -7.57 56.33 38.63
C ALA A 9 -6.83 55.01 38.28
N THR A 10 -6.57 54.16 39.29
CA THR A 10 -5.63 53.02 39.24
C THR A 10 -6.27 51.69 39.63
N ASP A 11 -5.77 50.56 39.09
CA ASP A 11 -6.01 49.21 39.63
C ASP A 11 -4.73 48.34 39.49
N PRO A 12 -4.34 47.50 40.49
CA PRO A 12 -3.09 46.76 40.45
C PRO A 12 -3.29 45.24 40.27
N THR A 13 -2.72 44.65 39.22
CA THR A 13 -2.04 43.32 39.23
C THR A 13 -1.62 42.93 37.82
N ARG A 14 -0.42 43.36 37.41
CA ARG A 14 0.21 42.88 36.18
C ARG A 14 0.79 41.48 36.40
N THR A 15 -0.01 40.44 36.24
CA THR A 15 0.50 39.06 36.16
C THR A 15 1.53 38.98 35.04
N LYS A 16 2.75 38.56 35.38
CA LYS A 16 3.82 38.34 34.39
C LYS A 16 3.35 37.24 33.44
N ASN A 17 3.16 37.58 32.16
CA ASN A 17 3.10 36.60 31.09
C ASN A 17 4.39 35.78 31.12
N ILE A 18 4.31 34.55 31.62
CA ILE A 18 5.35 33.56 31.43
C ILE A 18 5.23 33.10 29.98
N HIS A 19 5.88 33.85 29.08
CA HIS A 19 6.28 33.31 27.79
C HIS A 19 7.15 32.09 28.06
N GLN A 20 6.58 30.89 27.96
CA GLN A 20 7.39 29.72 27.67
C GLN A 20 7.98 29.94 26.28
N SER A 21 9.22 30.41 26.25
CA SER A 21 10.02 30.41 25.03
C SER A 21 9.99 29.00 24.43
N PRO A 22 10.01 28.84 23.09
CA PRO A 22 10.19 27.53 22.50
C PRO A 22 11.43 26.89 23.11
N SER A 23 11.30 25.69 23.68
CA SER A 23 12.45 24.94 24.17
C SER A 23 13.49 24.91 23.05
N PRO A 24 14.73 25.39 23.28
CA PRO A 24 15.73 25.35 22.23
C PRO A 24 15.88 23.91 21.76
N PRO A 25 16.10 23.66 20.45
CA PRO A 25 16.41 22.32 19.99
C PRO A 25 17.57 21.80 20.86
N PRO A 26 17.49 20.56 21.38
CA PRO A 26 18.54 20.05 22.25
C PRO A 26 19.87 20.22 21.51
N PRO A 27 20.91 20.77 22.17
CA PRO A 27 22.19 20.98 21.50
C PRO A 27 22.65 19.65 20.91
N PRO A 28 23.33 19.65 19.74
CA PRO A 28 23.88 18.45 19.14
C PRO A 28 25.07 17.95 19.98
N ASN A 29 24.76 17.43 21.17
CA ASN A 29 25.67 16.77 22.08
C ASN A 29 26.05 15.43 21.46
N GLY A 30 26.95 15.48 20.48
CA GLY A 30 27.59 14.37 19.79
C GLY A 30 28.51 13.54 20.69
N ARG A 31 28.10 13.26 21.92
CA ARG A 31 28.69 12.19 22.71
C ARG A 31 28.23 10.88 22.09
N PHE A 32 29.19 10.11 21.57
CA PHE A 32 28.99 8.80 20.96
C PHE A 32 28.53 7.77 22.02
N ARG A 33 27.29 7.90 22.50
CA ARG A 33 26.69 6.98 23.46
C ARG A 33 26.26 5.72 22.72
N ILE A 34 27.11 4.71 22.80
CA ILE A 34 26.78 3.35 22.38
C ILE A 34 25.71 2.82 23.35
N ALA A 35 24.52 2.51 22.84
CA ALA A 35 23.55 1.77 23.62
C ALA A 35 24.04 0.33 23.80
N GLY A 36 23.80 -0.28 24.98
CA GLY A 36 24.17 -1.69 25.20
C GLY A 36 23.57 -2.64 24.14
N ALA A 37 22.36 -2.31 23.66
CA ALA A 37 21.70 -3.01 22.57
C ALA A 37 22.40 -2.88 21.20
N ASP A 38 23.05 -1.74 20.91
CA ASP A 38 23.86 -1.57 19.71
C ASP A 38 25.17 -2.37 19.81
N LEU A 39 25.76 -2.46 21.01
CA LEU A 39 26.95 -3.29 21.23
C LEU A 39 26.61 -4.78 21.06
N SER A 40 25.56 -5.28 21.73
CA SER A 40 25.15 -6.69 21.59
C SER A 40 24.76 -7.05 20.16
N ALA A 41 24.07 -6.15 19.45
CA ALA A 41 23.73 -6.36 18.05
C ALA A 41 24.97 -6.36 17.14
N SER A 42 25.93 -5.45 17.37
CA SER A 42 27.18 -5.40 16.60
C SER A 42 28.00 -6.70 16.70
N ILE A 43 28.05 -7.30 17.89
CA ILE A 43 28.71 -8.59 18.13
C ILE A 43 27.97 -9.72 17.39
N ALA A 44 26.64 -9.81 17.53
CA ALA A 44 25.85 -10.82 16.82
C ALA A 44 26.00 -10.73 15.30
N VAL A 45 26.01 -9.51 14.75
CA VAL A 45 26.25 -9.24 13.32
C VAL A 45 27.65 -9.62 12.90
N PHE A 46 28.67 -9.23 13.68
CA PHE A 46 30.08 -9.54 13.44
C PHE A 46 30.33 -11.06 13.34
N LEU A 47 29.79 -11.84 14.28
CA LEU A 47 29.91 -13.30 14.30
C LEU A 47 29.21 -13.98 13.09
N ILE A 48 28.16 -13.36 12.53
CA ILE A 48 27.55 -13.81 11.25
C ILE A 48 28.39 -13.37 10.06
N ALA A 49 28.92 -12.16 10.10
CA ALA A 49 29.54 -11.49 8.97
C ALA A 49 30.93 -12.04 8.63
N LEU A 50 31.76 -12.44 9.60
CA LEU A 50 33.09 -12.99 9.33
C LEU A 50 33.05 -14.22 8.40
N PRO A 51 32.43 -15.36 8.78
CA PRO A 51 32.45 -16.57 7.95
C PRO A 51 31.71 -16.35 6.62
N LEU A 52 30.64 -15.54 6.61
CA LEU A 52 29.90 -15.21 5.39
C LEU A 52 30.72 -14.34 4.42
N SER A 53 31.58 -13.45 4.91
CA SER A 53 32.40 -12.59 4.04
C SER A 53 33.55 -13.37 3.39
N LEU A 54 34.19 -14.26 4.15
CA LEU A 54 35.20 -15.18 3.63
C LEU A 54 34.61 -16.15 2.62
N GLY A 55 33.43 -16.73 2.93
CA GLY A 55 32.72 -17.59 2.00
C GLY A 55 32.33 -16.86 0.70
N ILE A 56 31.80 -15.63 0.77
CA ILE A 56 31.48 -14.87 -0.45
C ILE A 56 32.73 -14.59 -1.28
N ALA A 57 33.87 -14.27 -0.64
CA ALA A 57 35.14 -14.08 -1.36
C ALA A 57 35.62 -15.36 -2.05
N LEU A 58 35.57 -16.50 -1.36
CA LEU A 58 35.86 -17.83 -1.94
C LEU A 58 34.96 -18.10 -3.16
N ALA A 59 33.65 -17.87 -3.02
CA ALA A 59 32.69 -18.11 -4.09
C ALA A 59 32.79 -17.13 -5.27
N THR A 60 33.45 -15.97 -5.09
CA THR A 60 33.82 -15.07 -6.18
C THR A 60 35.15 -15.44 -6.86
N GLY A 61 35.97 -16.33 -6.28
CA GLY A 61 37.37 -16.49 -6.71
C GLY A 61 38.25 -15.27 -6.40
N ALA A 62 37.83 -14.41 -5.46
CA ALA A 62 38.58 -13.23 -5.04
C ALA A 62 39.52 -13.55 -3.87
N PRO A 63 40.59 -12.76 -3.64
CA PRO A 63 41.39 -12.86 -2.43
C PRO A 63 40.50 -12.77 -1.19
N LEU A 64 40.66 -13.70 -0.23
CA LEU A 64 39.72 -13.83 0.90
C LEU A 64 39.64 -12.58 1.78
N GLN A 65 40.71 -11.79 1.83
CA GLN A 65 40.76 -10.47 2.47
C GLN A 65 39.80 -9.46 1.85
N ALA A 66 39.54 -9.52 0.55
CA ALA A 66 38.65 -8.59 -0.13
C ALA A 66 37.22 -8.64 0.43
N GLY A 67 36.80 -9.80 0.94
CA GLY A 67 35.55 -9.95 1.70
C GLY A 67 35.59 -9.27 3.07
N LEU A 68 36.73 -9.34 3.79
CA LEU A 68 36.92 -8.65 5.06
C LEU A 68 36.98 -7.12 4.87
N VAL A 69 37.70 -6.65 3.85
CA VAL A 69 37.74 -5.22 3.45
C VAL A 69 36.34 -4.72 3.11
N ALA A 70 35.59 -5.42 2.26
CA ALA A 70 34.21 -5.05 1.91
C ALA A 70 33.27 -5.03 3.13
N ALA A 71 33.46 -5.95 4.08
CA ALA A 71 32.66 -5.98 5.31
C ALA A 71 33.01 -4.83 6.27
N ALA A 72 34.30 -4.51 6.42
CA ALA A 72 34.76 -3.35 7.19
C ALA A 72 34.27 -2.04 6.58
N VAL A 73 34.44 -1.85 5.27
CA VAL A 73 33.98 -0.66 4.53
C VAL A 73 32.45 -0.55 4.54
N GLY A 74 31.73 -1.66 4.40
CA GLY A 74 30.26 -1.69 4.53
C GLY A 74 29.75 -1.30 5.93
N GLY A 75 30.43 -1.75 7.00
CA GLY A 75 30.12 -1.33 8.37
C GLY A 75 30.46 0.14 8.64
N LEU A 76 31.65 0.58 8.25
CA LEU A 76 32.17 1.92 8.55
C LEU A 76 31.61 3.01 7.62
N VAL A 77 31.78 2.87 6.30
CA VAL A 77 31.45 3.91 5.32
C VAL A 77 29.95 3.95 5.05
N ALA A 78 29.34 2.83 4.65
CA ALA A 78 27.90 2.78 4.40
C ALA A 78 27.10 2.97 5.71
N GLY A 79 27.55 2.40 6.84
CA GLY A 79 26.92 2.65 8.15
C GLY A 79 26.95 4.13 8.58
N ARG A 80 28.05 4.86 8.29
CA ARG A 80 28.19 6.29 8.63
C ARG A 80 27.41 7.21 7.70
N LEU A 81 27.42 6.94 6.40
CA LEU A 81 26.95 7.84 5.35
C LEU A 81 25.54 7.51 4.86
N GLY A 82 25.19 6.22 4.81
CA GLY A 82 23.94 5.68 4.27
C GLY A 82 22.67 6.25 4.90
N GLY A 83 21.53 5.92 4.32
CA GLY A 83 20.23 6.45 4.69
C GLY A 83 19.45 5.56 5.64
N SER A 84 19.72 4.25 5.65
CA SER A 84 19.06 3.26 6.50
C SER A 84 19.85 3.00 7.79
N PRO A 85 19.38 3.43 8.98
CA PRO A 85 20.19 3.40 10.21
C PRO A 85 20.61 2.01 10.70
N LEU A 86 19.82 0.97 10.40
CA LEU A 86 20.04 -0.40 10.88
C LEU A 86 20.41 -1.39 9.77
N GLN A 87 20.55 -0.91 8.53
CA GLN A 87 21.06 -1.71 7.42
C GLN A 87 22.55 -1.99 7.61
N VAL A 88 22.92 -3.26 7.61
CA VAL A 88 24.32 -3.70 7.58
C VAL A 88 24.70 -3.97 6.13
N SER A 89 25.72 -3.26 5.66
CA SER A 89 26.27 -3.44 4.32
C SER A 89 27.56 -4.26 4.36
N GLY A 90 27.90 -4.87 3.24
CA GLY A 90 29.13 -5.66 3.08
C GLY A 90 29.11 -6.43 1.76
N PRO A 91 29.98 -7.43 1.59
CA PRO A 91 29.95 -8.28 0.41
C PRO A 91 28.60 -9.03 0.36
N ALA A 92 27.90 -8.93 -0.76
CA ALA A 92 26.56 -9.47 -0.94
C ALA A 92 26.56 -10.66 -1.90
N ALA A 93 25.89 -11.75 -1.50
CA ALA A 93 25.78 -12.96 -2.31
C ALA A 93 25.17 -12.71 -3.72
N GLY A 94 24.33 -11.67 -3.86
CA GLY A 94 23.78 -11.28 -5.17
C GLY A 94 24.83 -10.83 -6.19
N LEU A 95 26.00 -10.38 -5.73
CA LEU A 95 27.11 -9.94 -6.57
C LEU A 95 28.15 -11.03 -6.78
N THR A 96 28.03 -12.20 -6.13
CA THR A 96 29.02 -13.28 -6.23
C THR A 96 29.25 -13.73 -7.67
N VAL A 97 28.16 -14.02 -8.40
CA VAL A 97 28.23 -14.50 -9.78
C VAL A 97 28.76 -13.42 -10.73
N VAL A 98 28.31 -12.17 -10.56
CA VAL A 98 28.78 -11.04 -11.36
C VAL A 98 30.27 -10.84 -11.14
N THR A 99 30.71 -10.81 -9.89
CA THR A 99 32.12 -10.54 -9.55
C THR A 99 33.03 -11.69 -10.00
N ALA A 100 32.59 -12.95 -9.90
CA ALA A 100 33.33 -14.09 -10.43
C ALA A 100 33.55 -14.00 -11.95
N ASP A 101 32.51 -13.67 -12.72
CA ASP A 101 32.61 -13.46 -14.17
C ASP A 101 33.54 -12.29 -14.52
N LEU A 102 33.50 -11.18 -13.77
CA LEU A 102 34.41 -10.05 -13.96
C LEU A 102 35.86 -10.39 -13.65
N ILE A 103 36.12 -11.18 -12.60
CA ILE A 103 37.46 -11.66 -12.25
C ILE A 103 38.00 -12.57 -13.35
N HIS A 104 37.17 -13.49 -13.85
CA HIS A 104 37.55 -14.41 -14.91
C HIS A 104 37.83 -13.69 -16.25
N ARG A 105 37.06 -12.63 -16.59
CA ARG A 105 37.23 -11.90 -17.86
C ARG A 105 38.30 -10.80 -17.84
N TYR A 106 38.41 -10.05 -16.74
CA TYR A 106 39.20 -8.82 -16.66
C TYR A 106 40.27 -8.85 -15.55
N GLY A 107 40.31 -9.90 -14.74
CA GLY A 107 41.20 -9.99 -13.58
C GLY A 107 40.74 -9.16 -12.38
N TRP A 108 41.38 -9.43 -11.24
CA TRP A 108 40.99 -8.84 -9.95
C TRP A 108 41.17 -7.32 -9.90
N ARG A 109 42.27 -6.78 -10.43
CA ARG A 109 42.58 -5.33 -10.39
C ARG A 109 41.59 -4.49 -11.20
N THR A 110 41.17 -4.97 -12.38
CA THR A 110 40.13 -4.33 -13.19
C THR A 110 38.75 -4.49 -12.56
N THR A 111 38.47 -5.61 -11.90
CA THR A 111 37.22 -5.79 -11.12
C THR A 111 37.12 -4.78 -9.96
N CYS A 112 38.24 -4.49 -9.28
CA CYS A 112 38.32 -3.42 -8.29
C CYS A 112 38.02 -2.04 -8.91
N ALA A 113 38.60 -1.74 -10.08
CA ALA A 113 38.32 -0.49 -10.81
C ALA A 113 36.85 -0.37 -11.26
N ILE A 114 36.24 -1.46 -11.76
CA ILE A 114 34.81 -1.53 -12.08
C ILE A 114 33.96 -1.26 -10.83
N THR A 115 34.38 -1.73 -9.66
CA THR A 115 33.70 -1.49 -8.38
C THR A 115 33.77 0.00 -7.99
N VAL A 116 34.92 0.66 -8.19
CA VAL A 116 35.06 2.12 -8.00
C VAL A 116 34.13 2.89 -8.94
N LEU A 117 34.17 2.58 -10.24
CA LEU A 117 33.32 3.23 -11.25
C LEU A 117 31.83 3.01 -11.00
N ALA A 118 31.44 1.82 -10.53
CA ALA A 118 30.07 1.55 -10.11
C ALA A 118 29.68 2.40 -8.88
N GLY A 119 30.58 2.57 -7.91
CA GLY A 119 30.38 3.49 -6.79
C GLY A 119 30.17 4.94 -7.23
N VAL A 120 30.95 5.43 -8.21
CA VAL A 120 30.76 6.75 -8.81
C VAL A 120 29.41 6.87 -9.53
N ALA A 121 29.00 5.85 -10.28
CA ALA A 121 27.68 5.83 -10.92
C ALA A 121 26.53 5.83 -9.88
N GLN A 122 26.65 5.08 -8.78
CA GLN A 122 25.70 5.13 -7.67
C GLN A 122 25.62 6.52 -7.01
N LEU A 123 26.76 7.20 -6.82
CA LEU A 123 26.77 8.58 -6.34
C LEU A 123 25.99 9.51 -7.27
N GLY A 124 26.17 9.37 -8.59
CA GLY A 124 25.39 10.08 -9.60
C GLY A 124 23.88 9.83 -9.47
N LEU A 125 23.46 8.57 -9.37
CA LEU A 125 22.04 8.21 -9.19
C LEU A 125 21.45 8.74 -7.86
N GLY A 126 22.23 8.74 -6.79
CA GLY A 126 21.83 9.33 -5.51
C GLY A 126 21.64 10.85 -5.58
N CYS A 127 22.56 11.56 -6.26
CA CYS A 127 22.46 12.99 -6.51
C CYS A 127 21.24 13.35 -7.38
N LEU A 128 20.92 12.52 -8.38
CA LEU A 128 19.72 12.68 -9.23
C LEU A 128 18.40 12.33 -8.52
N ARG A 129 18.44 11.82 -7.29
CA ARG A 129 17.28 11.43 -6.46
C ARG A 129 16.34 10.41 -7.13
N VAL A 130 16.91 9.48 -7.90
CA VAL A 130 16.16 8.45 -8.63
C VAL A 130 15.97 7.15 -7.83
N ALA A 131 16.35 7.09 -6.54
CA ALA A 131 16.25 5.85 -5.76
C ALA A 131 14.80 5.40 -5.57
N ARG A 132 13.86 6.36 -5.47
CA ARG A 132 12.43 6.05 -5.39
C ARG A 132 11.85 5.51 -6.69
N THR A 133 12.30 5.99 -7.84
CA THR A 133 11.90 5.45 -9.16
C THR A 133 12.57 4.11 -9.45
N ALA A 134 13.76 3.84 -8.92
CA ALA A 134 14.41 2.53 -9.00
C ALA A 134 13.62 1.40 -8.30
N LEU A 135 12.73 1.74 -7.34
CA LEU A 135 11.80 0.78 -6.73
C LEU A 135 10.59 0.42 -7.62
N ALA A 136 10.44 1.02 -8.81
CA ALA A 136 9.37 0.67 -9.76
C ALA A 136 9.60 -0.66 -10.49
N VAL A 137 10.77 -1.30 -10.32
CA VAL A 137 11.06 -2.65 -10.84
C VAL A 137 10.11 -3.66 -10.20
N SER A 138 9.44 -4.49 -11.02
CA SER A 138 8.52 -5.52 -10.51
C SER A 138 9.22 -6.45 -9.51
N PRO A 139 8.61 -6.74 -8.35
CA PRO A 139 9.14 -7.71 -7.40
C PRO A 139 9.46 -9.07 -8.03
N ALA A 140 8.72 -9.51 -9.06
CA ALA A 140 8.97 -10.79 -9.73
C ALA A 140 10.36 -10.82 -10.41
N ILE A 141 10.82 -9.71 -10.97
CA ILE A 141 12.15 -9.58 -11.59
C ILE A 141 13.22 -9.73 -10.50
N VAL A 142 13.09 -9.01 -9.39
CA VAL A 142 14.11 -9.06 -8.33
C VAL A 142 14.17 -10.44 -7.68
N HIS A 143 13.02 -11.05 -7.36
CA HIS A 143 13.02 -12.39 -6.78
C HIS A 143 13.54 -13.44 -7.78
N GLY A 144 13.24 -13.31 -9.07
CA GLY A 144 13.79 -14.19 -10.10
C GLY A 144 15.30 -14.03 -10.29
N MET A 145 15.80 -12.80 -10.24
CA MET A 145 17.22 -12.49 -10.26
C MET A 145 17.94 -13.13 -9.05
N LEU A 146 17.42 -12.92 -7.84
CA LEU A 146 17.99 -13.51 -6.62
C LEU A 146 17.93 -15.05 -6.63
N ALA A 147 16.84 -15.64 -7.14
CA ALA A 147 16.72 -17.09 -7.29
C ALA A 147 17.74 -17.64 -8.30
N GLY A 148 17.91 -17.00 -9.46
CA GLY A 148 18.89 -17.40 -10.46
C GLY A 148 20.31 -17.35 -9.94
N ILE A 149 20.68 -16.26 -9.25
CA ILE A 149 21.97 -16.13 -8.56
C ILE A 149 22.14 -17.23 -7.50
N GLY A 150 21.11 -17.51 -6.71
CA GLY A 150 21.13 -18.57 -5.69
C GLY A 150 21.38 -19.96 -6.26
N VAL A 151 20.77 -20.29 -7.41
CA VAL A 151 21.00 -21.53 -8.16
C VAL A 151 22.45 -21.61 -8.66
N THR A 152 22.95 -20.57 -9.34
CA THR A 152 24.34 -20.53 -9.83
C THR A 152 25.35 -20.73 -8.71
N ILE A 153 25.16 -20.04 -7.58
CA ILE A 153 26.01 -20.20 -6.39
C ILE A 153 25.94 -21.63 -5.85
N ALA A 154 24.75 -22.18 -5.66
CA ALA A 154 24.60 -23.52 -5.10
C ALA A 154 25.28 -24.59 -5.97
N VAL A 155 25.14 -24.49 -7.30
CA VAL A 155 25.79 -25.40 -8.26
C VAL A 155 27.32 -25.26 -8.20
N ALA A 156 27.86 -24.04 -8.24
CA ALA A 156 29.31 -23.83 -8.18
C ALA A 156 29.91 -24.30 -6.85
N GLN A 157 29.28 -24.00 -5.71
CA GLN A 157 29.80 -24.41 -4.40
C GLN A 157 29.72 -25.92 -4.15
N LEU A 158 28.80 -26.64 -4.82
CA LEU A 158 28.72 -28.10 -4.75
C LEU A 158 30.01 -28.77 -5.23
N HIS A 159 30.69 -28.22 -6.24
CA HIS A 159 31.95 -28.75 -6.77
C HIS A 159 33.05 -28.73 -5.68
N ILE A 160 33.16 -27.61 -4.95
CA ILE A 160 34.12 -27.44 -3.86
C ILE A 160 33.80 -28.38 -2.68
N VAL A 161 32.51 -28.62 -2.39
CA VAL A 161 32.08 -29.57 -1.36
C VAL A 161 32.41 -31.03 -1.74
N LEU A 162 32.35 -31.36 -3.03
CA LEU A 162 32.79 -32.67 -3.56
C LEU A 162 34.32 -32.80 -3.63
N GLY A 163 35.07 -31.70 -3.44
CA GLY A 163 36.53 -31.65 -3.49
C GLY A 163 37.13 -31.27 -4.86
N GLY A 164 36.30 -30.86 -5.82
CA GLY A 164 36.72 -30.34 -7.12
C GLY A 164 36.72 -28.81 -7.20
N THR A 165 37.08 -28.28 -8.37
CA THR A 165 36.99 -26.85 -8.71
C THR A 165 35.70 -26.55 -9.48
N PRO A 166 35.10 -25.37 -9.29
CA PRO A 166 33.95 -24.93 -10.10
C PRO A 166 34.40 -24.36 -11.46
N GLU A 167 33.56 -24.56 -12.46
CA GLU A 167 33.72 -23.96 -13.79
C GLU A 167 33.16 -22.53 -13.88
N SER A 168 33.52 -21.79 -14.92
CA SER A 168 33.05 -20.40 -15.14
C SER A 168 31.57 -20.29 -15.53
N SER A 169 30.97 -21.35 -16.11
CA SER A 169 29.57 -21.36 -16.56
C SER A 169 28.73 -22.38 -15.78
N VAL A 170 27.46 -22.07 -15.50
CA VAL A 170 26.55 -22.99 -14.79
C VAL A 170 26.35 -24.28 -15.59
N LEU A 171 26.27 -24.17 -16.91
CA LEU A 171 25.97 -25.31 -17.77
C LEU A 171 27.15 -26.30 -17.81
N ASP A 172 28.38 -25.80 -17.74
CA ASP A 172 29.58 -26.65 -17.71
C ASP A 172 29.79 -27.27 -16.33
N ASN A 173 29.54 -26.52 -15.26
CA ASN A 173 29.40 -27.09 -13.91
C ASN A 173 28.36 -28.25 -13.89
N LEU A 174 27.15 -28.04 -14.43
CA LEU A 174 26.12 -29.09 -14.48
C LEU A 174 26.54 -30.32 -15.30
N ARG A 175 27.37 -30.16 -16.34
CA ARG A 175 27.95 -31.26 -17.13
C ARG A 175 29.08 -31.98 -16.39
N ALA A 176 29.85 -31.28 -15.56
CA ALA A 176 30.96 -31.85 -14.78
C ALA A 176 30.49 -32.62 -13.54
N LEU A 177 29.35 -32.24 -12.94
CA LEU A 177 28.82 -32.85 -11.71
C LEU A 177 28.74 -34.39 -11.72
N PRO A 178 28.22 -35.09 -12.76
CA PRO A 178 28.12 -36.55 -12.74
C PRO A 178 29.47 -37.25 -12.55
N ALA A 179 30.55 -36.71 -13.14
CA ALA A 179 31.89 -37.25 -12.98
C ALA A 179 32.45 -36.99 -11.56
N GLN A 180 32.22 -35.79 -11.01
CA GLN A 180 32.66 -35.47 -9.64
C GLN A 180 31.88 -36.24 -8.57
N VAL A 181 30.60 -36.54 -8.80
CA VAL A 181 29.78 -37.39 -7.91
C VAL A 181 30.23 -38.86 -7.96
N ALA A 182 30.82 -39.32 -9.05
CA ALA A 182 31.40 -40.66 -9.16
C ALA A 182 32.78 -40.80 -8.47
N GLY A 183 33.53 -39.71 -8.32
CA GLY A 183 34.85 -39.69 -7.68
C GLY A 183 35.02 -38.59 -6.62
N PRO A 184 34.19 -38.54 -5.55
CA PRO A 184 34.22 -37.48 -4.56
C PRO A 184 35.42 -37.61 -3.60
N HIS A 185 35.97 -36.49 -3.13
CA HIS A 185 37.04 -36.49 -2.13
C HIS A 185 36.43 -36.62 -0.72
N PRO A 186 36.57 -37.77 -0.03
CA PRO A 186 35.74 -38.10 1.14
C PRO A 186 35.97 -37.15 2.33
N ALA A 187 37.19 -36.62 2.47
CA ALA A 187 37.53 -35.63 3.51
C ALA A 187 36.87 -34.25 3.28
N ALA A 188 36.72 -33.82 2.02
CA ALA A 188 36.03 -32.57 1.71
C ALA A 188 34.51 -32.72 1.92
N VAL A 189 33.96 -33.85 1.45
CA VAL A 189 32.55 -34.17 1.62
C VAL A 189 32.17 -34.32 3.09
N SER A 190 32.96 -35.00 3.92
CA SER A 190 32.65 -35.16 5.36
C SER A 190 32.62 -33.83 6.09
N VAL A 191 33.58 -32.93 5.82
CA VAL A 191 33.63 -31.56 6.35
C VAL A 191 32.44 -30.72 5.86
N GLY A 192 32.09 -30.82 4.58
CA GLY A 192 30.94 -30.10 4.00
C GLY A 192 29.60 -30.58 4.57
N VAL A 193 29.39 -31.90 4.65
CA VAL A 193 28.19 -32.52 5.24
C VAL A 193 28.08 -32.22 6.73
N LEU A 194 29.17 -32.26 7.49
CA LEU A 194 29.20 -31.83 8.89
C LEU A 194 28.79 -30.36 9.02
N THR A 195 29.33 -29.48 8.17
CA THR A 195 28.99 -28.04 8.18
C THR A 195 27.51 -27.83 7.89
N LEU A 196 26.95 -28.46 6.85
CA LEU A 196 25.51 -28.40 6.55
C LEU A 196 24.65 -28.95 7.68
N THR A 197 25.07 -30.06 8.30
CA THR A 197 24.37 -30.69 9.42
C THR A 197 24.32 -29.73 10.61
N LEU A 198 25.44 -29.12 10.99
CA LEU A 198 25.48 -28.10 12.04
C LEU A 198 24.62 -26.88 11.70
N LEU A 199 24.69 -26.35 10.47
CA LEU A 199 23.86 -25.22 10.00
C LEU A 199 22.36 -25.51 10.12
N LEU A 200 21.93 -26.73 9.78
CA LEU A 200 20.52 -27.11 9.72
C LEU A 200 19.96 -27.59 11.07
N LEU A 201 20.75 -28.29 11.88
CA LEU A 201 20.29 -28.86 13.15
C LEU A 201 20.45 -27.89 14.32
N TRP A 202 21.48 -27.02 14.34
CA TRP A 202 21.73 -26.09 15.44
C TRP A 202 20.52 -25.19 15.79
N PRO A 203 19.80 -24.58 14.82
CA PRO A 203 18.61 -23.77 15.13
C PRO A 203 17.41 -24.59 15.62
N ARG A 204 17.43 -25.91 15.43
CA ARG A 204 16.32 -26.84 15.72
C ARG A 204 16.41 -27.52 17.08
N VAL A 205 17.51 -27.35 17.83
CA VAL A 205 17.71 -27.98 19.15
C VAL A 205 16.59 -27.56 20.13
N PRO A 206 15.80 -28.51 20.69
CA PRO A 206 14.70 -28.20 21.60
C PRO A 206 15.18 -27.90 23.03
N GLY A 207 14.24 -27.52 23.91
CA GLY A 207 14.49 -27.37 25.35
C GLY A 207 15.06 -26.02 25.82
N ARG A 208 15.46 -25.96 27.10
CA ARG A 208 16.06 -24.75 27.72
C ARG A 208 17.48 -24.50 27.20
N ALA A 209 18.31 -25.55 27.10
CA ALA A 209 19.64 -25.47 26.49
C ALA A 209 19.57 -24.95 25.04
N GLY A 210 18.66 -25.48 24.21
CA GLY A 210 18.45 -24.99 22.85
C GLY A 210 18.00 -23.53 22.73
N ARG A 211 17.48 -22.90 23.79
CA ARG A 211 17.23 -21.44 23.81
C ARG A 211 18.52 -20.65 24.09
N LEU A 212 19.39 -21.15 24.95
CA LEU A 212 20.69 -20.53 25.25
C LEU A 212 21.66 -20.67 24.06
N LEU A 213 21.75 -21.86 23.46
CA LEU A 213 22.61 -22.13 22.29
C LEU A 213 22.25 -21.28 21.06
N ARG A 214 20.97 -20.89 20.92
CA ARG A 214 20.49 -20.01 19.83
C ARG A 214 20.96 -18.55 19.94
N THR A 215 21.67 -18.17 21.01
CA THR A 215 22.37 -16.88 21.06
C THR A 215 23.60 -16.84 20.15
N VAL A 216 24.23 -17.99 19.87
CA VAL A 216 25.40 -18.09 19.00
C VAL A 216 24.95 -18.35 17.55
N PRO A 217 25.45 -17.60 16.55
CA PRO A 217 25.07 -17.80 15.16
C PRO A 217 25.45 -19.18 14.62
N ALA A 218 24.49 -19.86 13.98
CA ALA A 218 24.70 -21.19 13.39
C ALA A 218 25.86 -21.23 12.37
N ALA A 219 26.07 -20.14 11.61
CA ALA A 219 27.19 -20.03 10.67
C ALA A 219 28.56 -20.09 11.36
N LEU A 220 28.72 -19.43 12.51
CA LEU A 220 29.95 -19.48 13.30
C LEU A 220 30.16 -20.88 13.86
N VAL A 221 29.12 -21.48 14.46
CA VAL A 221 29.21 -22.81 15.07
C VAL A 221 29.52 -23.89 14.04
N ALA A 222 28.92 -23.81 12.86
CA ALA A 222 29.18 -24.77 11.78
C ALA A 222 30.61 -24.70 11.26
N VAL A 223 31.11 -23.49 10.95
CA VAL A 223 32.49 -23.30 10.46
C VAL A 223 33.49 -23.65 11.55
N ALA A 224 33.32 -23.17 12.79
CA ALA A 224 34.25 -23.46 13.89
C ALA A 224 34.23 -24.95 14.29
N GLY A 225 33.05 -25.58 14.35
CA GLY A 225 32.90 -27.00 14.65
C GLY A 225 33.51 -27.89 13.58
N ALA A 226 33.26 -27.60 12.29
CA ALA A 226 33.89 -28.33 11.18
C ALA A 226 35.41 -28.13 11.14
N THR A 227 35.90 -26.91 11.43
CA THR A 227 37.33 -26.60 11.54
C THR A 227 38.00 -27.36 12.68
N ALA A 228 37.36 -27.39 13.86
CA ALA A 228 37.86 -28.12 15.03
C ALA A 228 37.90 -29.63 14.76
N VAL A 229 36.84 -30.21 14.19
CA VAL A 229 36.80 -31.65 13.84
C VAL A 229 37.88 -31.97 12.80
N ALA A 230 38.00 -31.19 11.72
CA ALA A 230 39.04 -31.41 10.70
C ALA A 230 40.45 -31.32 11.27
N SER A 231 40.70 -30.39 12.19
CA SER A 231 42.00 -30.22 12.86
C SER A 231 42.32 -31.37 13.81
N LEU A 232 41.36 -31.78 14.65
CA LEU A 232 41.52 -32.86 15.63
C LEU A 232 41.64 -34.25 14.99
N THR A 233 41.03 -34.45 13.82
CA THR A 233 41.09 -35.72 13.06
C THR A 233 42.23 -35.76 12.05
N GLY A 234 43.02 -34.68 11.92
CA GLY A 234 44.15 -34.61 11.00
C GLY A 234 43.76 -34.63 9.51
N LEU A 235 42.50 -34.29 9.17
CA LEU A 235 42.03 -34.34 7.78
C LEU A 235 42.76 -33.32 6.89
N THR A 236 43.43 -33.84 5.87
CA THR A 236 44.11 -33.07 4.82
C THR A 236 43.07 -32.57 3.80
N VAL A 237 42.53 -31.38 4.07
CA VAL A 237 41.59 -30.67 3.20
C VAL A 237 42.16 -29.28 2.91
N PRO A 238 42.04 -28.74 1.68
CA PRO A 238 42.41 -27.36 1.37
C PRO A 238 41.82 -26.36 2.39
N ARG A 239 42.65 -25.42 2.85
CA ARG A 239 42.29 -24.43 3.87
C ARG A 239 42.28 -23.02 3.30
N VAL A 240 41.78 -22.07 4.09
CA VAL A 240 41.87 -20.64 3.83
C VAL A 240 43.32 -20.20 3.80
N GLU A 241 43.73 -19.53 2.72
CA GLU A 241 45.03 -18.87 2.59
C GLU A 241 44.82 -17.36 2.58
N LEU A 242 45.53 -16.65 3.46
CA LEU A 242 45.45 -15.19 3.61
C LEU A 242 46.83 -14.59 3.31
N PRO A 243 47.14 -14.20 2.06
CA PRO A 243 48.46 -13.66 1.71
C PRO A 243 48.82 -12.41 2.54
N SER A 244 50.11 -12.15 2.77
CA SER A 244 50.51 -10.99 3.58
C SER A 244 49.89 -9.66 3.09
N TRP A 245 49.45 -8.79 4.00
CA TRP A 245 48.78 -7.51 3.66
C TRP A 245 49.62 -6.60 2.73
N SER A 246 50.93 -6.83 2.64
CA SER A 246 51.86 -6.22 1.68
C SER A 246 51.58 -6.54 0.20
N SER A 247 50.86 -7.61 -0.13
CA SER A 247 50.50 -7.95 -1.51
C SER A 247 49.08 -7.51 -1.91
N HIS A 248 48.51 -6.51 -1.23
CA HIS A 248 47.17 -6.02 -1.54
C HIS A 248 47.11 -5.40 -2.95
N ALA A 249 46.39 -6.07 -3.85
CA ALA A 249 46.21 -5.63 -5.21
C ALA A 249 45.21 -4.47 -5.27
N LEU A 250 45.73 -3.24 -5.10
CA LEU A 250 44.98 -1.99 -5.31
C LEU A 250 44.41 -1.90 -6.73
N ALA A 251 43.30 -1.16 -6.87
CA ALA A 251 42.63 -0.92 -8.15
C ALA A 251 43.63 -0.50 -9.24
N GLY A 252 43.59 -1.19 -10.38
CA GLY A 252 44.36 -0.83 -11.56
C GLY A 252 43.63 0.20 -12.42
N LEU A 253 44.28 0.66 -13.49
CA LEU A 253 43.51 1.20 -14.61
C LEU A 253 42.68 0.06 -15.22
N PRO A 254 41.40 0.29 -15.60
CA PRO A 254 40.56 -0.77 -16.13
C PRO A 254 40.97 -1.10 -17.57
N GLU A 255 41.71 -2.20 -17.72
CA GLU A 255 42.16 -2.71 -19.02
C GLU A 255 41.10 -3.64 -19.64
N GLY A 256 40.71 -3.39 -20.89
CA GLY A 256 39.76 -4.21 -21.63
C GLY A 256 38.83 -3.41 -22.57
N PRO A 257 37.89 -4.08 -23.27
CA PRO A 257 36.95 -3.42 -24.18
C PRO A 257 36.02 -2.46 -23.43
N VAL A 258 36.03 -1.17 -23.83
CA VAL A 258 35.28 -0.09 -23.17
C VAL A 258 33.79 -0.42 -22.99
N LEU A 259 33.15 -1.00 -24.02
CA LEU A 259 31.73 -1.38 -23.95
C LEU A 259 31.48 -2.51 -22.94
N GLY A 260 32.40 -3.47 -22.81
CA GLY A 260 32.33 -4.55 -21.84
C GLY A 260 32.51 -4.05 -20.40
N ILE A 261 33.46 -3.12 -20.20
CA ILE A 261 33.67 -2.44 -18.92
C ILE A 261 32.44 -1.58 -18.55
N ALA A 262 31.87 -0.84 -19.50
CA ALA A 262 30.65 -0.06 -19.28
C ALA A 262 29.46 -0.94 -18.88
N ALA A 263 29.27 -2.09 -19.54
CA ALA A 263 28.25 -3.08 -19.18
C ALA A 263 28.51 -3.69 -17.78
N ALA A 264 29.75 -3.97 -17.43
CA ALA A 264 30.14 -4.45 -16.10
C ALA A 264 29.84 -3.42 -15.00
N VAL A 265 30.24 -2.16 -15.21
CA VAL A 265 29.93 -1.03 -14.31
C VAL A 265 28.42 -0.87 -14.14
N LEU A 266 27.65 -0.88 -15.23
CA LEU A 266 26.19 -0.80 -15.19
C LEU A 266 25.56 -1.95 -14.41
N THR A 267 26.03 -3.18 -14.63
CA THR A 267 25.56 -4.39 -13.92
C THR A 267 25.80 -4.29 -12.42
N THR A 268 27.05 -4.00 -12.02
CA THR A 268 27.43 -3.84 -10.62
C THR A 268 26.65 -2.70 -9.97
N THR A 269 26.52 -1.55 -10.63
CA THR A 269 25.72 -0.40 -10.18
C THR A 269 24.28 -0.80 -9.93
N LEU A 270 23.62 -1.45 -10.90
CA LEU A 270 22.21 -1.84 -10.82
C LEU A 270 21.98 -2.83 -9.66
N VAL A 271 22.78 -3.89 -9.58
CA VAL A 271 22.62 -4.93 -8.56
C VAL A 271 22.89 -4.37 -7.16
N CYS A 272 24.01 -3.65 -6.95
CA CYS A 272 24.32 -3.02 -5.65
C CYS A 272 23.19 -2.08 -5.20
N SER A 273 22.65 -1.28 -6.12
CA SER A 273 21.60 -0.30 -5.82
C SER A 273 20.28 -0.99 -5.47
N VAL A 274 19.79 -1.89 -6.33
CA VAL A 274 18.51 -2.59 -6.13
C VAL A 274 18.54 -3.40 -4.84
N GLN A 275 19.63 -4.14 -4.57
CA GLN A 275 19.76 -4.91 -3.32
C GLN A 275 19.75 -4.01 -2.09
N SER A 276 20.48 -2.90 -2.09
CA SER A 276 20.57 -2.00 -0.93
C SER A 276 19.27 -1.25 -0.66
N LEU A 277 18.55 -0.81 -1.70
CA LEU A 277 17.27 -0.13 -1.56
C LEU A 277 16.17 -1.07 -1.05
N LEU A 278 16.15 -2.31 -1.54
CA LEU A 278 15.20 -3.32 -1.05
C LEU A 278 15.56 -3.83 0.34
N GLY A 279 16.85 -3.91 0.67
CA GLY A 279 17.34 -4.10 2.02
C GLY A 279 16.79 -3.03 2.97
N ALA A 280 16.91 -1.74 2.60
CA ALA A 280 16.44 -0.63 3.41
C ALA A 280 14.91 -0.68 3.63
N VAL A 281 14.15 -0.98 2.57
CA VAL A 281 12.68 -1.20 2.66
C VAL A 281 12.32 -2.42 3.51
N ALA A 282 13.12 -3.50 3.48
CA ALA A 282 12.92 -4.67 4.33
C ALA A 282 13.25 -4.38 5.81
N VAL A 283 14.32 -3.64 6.07
CA VAL A 283 14.71 -3.17 7.41
C VAL A 283 13.62 -2.26 8.00
N ASP A 284 13.13 -1.26 7.25
CA ASP A 284 12.03 -0.40 7.68
C ASP A 284 10.78 -1.22 8.07
N LYS A 285 10.47 -2.29 7.33
CA LYS A 285 9.36 -3.21 7.67
C LYS A 285 9.63 -4.03 8.93
N LEU A 286 10.83 -4.58 9.10
CA LEU A 286 11.21 -5.35 10.30
C LEU A 286 11.20 -4.46 11.57
N VAL A 287 11.66 -3.22 11.45
CA VAL A 287 11.60 -2.21 12.52
C VAL A 287 10.16 -1.83 12.84
N SER A 288 9.31 -1.63 11.82
CA SER A 288 7.89 -1.31 12.00
C SER A 288 7.07 -2.46 12.61
N ALA A 289 7.50 -3.71 12.40
CA ALA A 289 6.84 -4.90 12.94
C ALA A 289 7.21 -5.21 14.41
N ARG A 290 8.08 -4.41 15.05
CA ARG A 290 8.52 -4.66 16.41
C ARG A 290 7.57 -4.13 17.49
N PRO A 291 7.15 -4.99 18.44
CA PRO A 291 6.56 -4.52 19.68
C PRO A 291 7.61 -3.81 20.57
N GLY A 292 7.22 -2.75 21.25
CA GLY A 292 7.91 -2.25 22.44
C GLY A 292 9.22 -1.45 22.24
N LEU A 293 9.52 -0.90 21.05
CA LEU A 293 10.64 0.05 20.94
C LEU A 293 10.29 1.39 21.63
N SER A 294 10.93 1.66 22.76
CA SER A 294 10.88 2.98 23.41
C SER A 294 11.60 4.08 22.60
N THR A 295 12.57 3.69 21.77
CA THR A 295 13.39 4.61 20.95
C THR A 295 12.87 4.66 19.53
N ARG A 296 12.53 5.84 19.01
CA ARG A 296 12.07 6.01 17.63
C ARG A 296 13.24 5.95 16.65
N VAL A 297 13.43 4.81 15.99
CA VAL A 297 14.36 4.68 14.85
C VAL A 297 13.81 5.45 13.65
N GLY A 298 14.67 6.26 13.00
CA GLY A 298 14.29 7.01 11.79
C GLY A 298 14.07 6.08 10.60
N ARG A 299 13.07 6.40 9.75
CA ARG A 299 12.83 5.70 8.48
C ARG A 299 13.99 5.89 7.51
N SER A 300 14.19 4.93 6.62
CA SER A 300 15.29 4.95 5.65
C SER A 300 15.12 6.06 4.59
N ASP A 301 16.14 6.89 4.43
CA ASP A 301 16.27 7.82 3.30
C ASP A 301 16.92 7.08 2.12
N LEU A 302 16.16 6.78 1.08
CA LEU A 302 16.61 5.93 -0.03
C LEU A 302 17.65 6.60 -0.94
N ASP A 303 17.55 7.91 -1.13
CA ASP A 303 18.48 8.66 -1.99
C ASP A 303 19.82 8.80 -1.26
N ARG A 304 19.79 9.06 0.06
CA ARG A 304 20.98 9.03 0.92
C ARG A 304 21.57 7.63 1.08
N GLU A 305 20.74 6.58 1.09
CA GLU A 305 21.24 5.20 1.10
C GLU A 305 22.06 4.91 -0.15
N LEU A 306 21.57 5.31 -1.31
CA LEU A 306 22.28 5.15 -2.58
C LEU A 306 23.62 5.92 -2.61
N LEU A 307 23.66 7.13 -2.05
CA LEU A 307 24.92 7.88 -1.85
C LEU A 307 25.90 7.13 -0.92
N GLY A 308 25.42 6.60 0.21
CA GLY A 308 26.26 5.87 1.16
C GLY A 308 26.84 4.57 0.59
N GLN A 309 26.06 3.83 -0.21
CA GLN A 309 26.53 2.65 -0.94
C GLN A 309 27.55 3.03 -2.03
N GLY A 310 27.29 4.12 -2.76
CA GLY A 310 28.23 4.62 -3.77
C GLY A 310 29.59 4.95 -3.17
N THR A 311 29.62 5.70 -2.05
CA THR A 311 30.88 5.97 -1.34
C THR A 311 31.54 4.69 -0.83
N ALA A 312 30.76 3.74 -0.30
CA ALA A 312 31.31 2.46 0.17
C ALA A 312 31.89 1.62 -0.97
N ASN A 313 31.31 1.63 -2.17
CA ASN A 313 31.86 0.94 -3.34
C ASN A 313 33.12 1.62 -3.90
N VAL A 314 33.18 2.96 -3.90
CA VAL A 314 34.42 3.69 -4.20
C VAL A 314 35.54 3.30 -3.23
N VAL A 315 35.28 3.33 -1.92
CA VAL A 315 36.30 3.00 -0.91
C VAL A 315 36.67 1.51 -0.95
N SER A 316 35.70 0.61 -1.10
CA SER A 316 35.96 -0.84 -1.15
C SER A 316 36.80 -1.19 -2.37
N GLY A 317 36.39 -0.77 -3.57
CA GLY A 317 37.15 -1.03 -4.79
C GLY A 317 38.56 -0.41 -4.76
N ALA A 318 38.71 0.81 -4.25
CA ALA A 318 40.02 1.46 -4.13
C ALA A 318 40.97 0.69 -3.19
N LEU A 319 40.44 0.13 -2.10
CA LEU A 319 41.18 -0.68 -1.13
C LEU A 319 41.35 -2.15 -1.54
N GLY A 320 40.98 -2.57 -2.76
CA GLY A 320 41.06 -3.98 -3.15
C GLY A 320 40.04 -4.87 -2.42
N GLY A 321 38.86 -4.33 -2.13
CA GLY A 321 37.72 -5.02 -1.54
C GLY A 321 36.64 -5.38 -2.56
N LEU A 322 35.80 -6.36 -2.21
CA LEU A 322 34.62 -6.75 -3.00
C LEU A 322 33.56 -5.62 -3.10
N PRO A 323 32.68 -5.68 -4.12
CA PRO A 323 31.46 -4.89 -4.16
C PRO A 323 30.61 -4.99 -2.87
N VAL A 324 30.16 -3.84 -2.40
CA VAL A 324 29.38 -3.64 -1.17
C VAL A 324 27.92 -3.35 -1.52
N ALA A 325 27.01 -4.02 -0.82
CA ALA A 325 25.58 -3.70 -0.84
C ALA A 325 24.93 -3.96 0.53
N GLY A 326 23.70 -3.50 0.72
CA GLY A 326 22.88 -3.82 1.90
C GLY A 326 22.56 -5.32 1.98
N VAL A 327 23.04 -6.00 3.02
CA VAL A 327 22.91 -7.45 3.17
C VAL A 327 21.70 -7.79 4.05
N ALA A 328 20.66 -8.37 3.45
CA ALA A 328 19.40 -8.67 4.14
C ALA A 328 19.56 -9.56 5.38
N VAL A 329 20.41 -10.60 5.34
CA VAL A 329 20.65 -11.52 6.46
C VAL A 329 21.35 -10.83 7.64
N ARG A 330 22.35 -9.99 7.36
CA ARG A 330 23.07 -9.23 8.40
C ARG A 330 22.19 -8.13 8.98
N SER A 331 21.40 -7.46 8.13
CA SER A 331 20.48 -6.40 8.55
C SER A 331 19.31 -6.93 9.37
N SER A 332 18.73 -8.08 9.00
CA SER A 332 17.69 -8.71 9.81
C SER A 332 18.23 -9.24 11.14
N ALA A 333 19.47 -9.76 11.17
CA ALA A 333 20.14 -10.10 12.42
C ALA A 333 20.44 -8.87 13.29
N ASN A 334 20.93 -7.77 12.71
CA ASN A 334 21.20 -6.51 13.40
C ASN A 334 19.94 -5.93 14.04
N VAL A 335 18.83 -5.92 13.27
CA VAL A 335 17.52 -5.61 13.81
C VAL A 335 17.24 -6.63 14.93
N ASN A 336 17.10 -7.92 14.64
CA ASN A 336 16.69 -8.97 15.59
C ASN A 336 17.46 -8.98 16.93
N ALA A 337 18.77 -8.68 16.92
CA ALA A 337 19.62 -8.62 18.11
C ALA A 337 19.47 -7.34 18.99
N GLY A 338 18.63 -6.39 18.57
CA GLY A 338 18.26 -5.21 19.37
C GLY A 338 18.67 -3.86 18.78
N ALA A 339 19.14 -3.80 17.53
CA ALA A 339 19.51 -2.58 16.80
C ALA A 339 18.64 -1.34 17.12
N VAL A 340 19.23 -0.27 17.70
CA VAL A 340 18.55 1.03 17.89
C VAL A 340 19.22 2.19 17.17
N SER A 341 20.50 2.08 16.80
CA SER A 341 21.19 3.13 16.04
C SER A 341 22.25 2.62 15.05
N ARG A 342 22.79 3.56 14.25
CA ARG A 342 23.93 3.35 13.35
C ARG A 342 25.19 2.88 14.08
N ASN A 343 25.29 3.10 15.39
CA ASN A 343 26.47 2.71 16.15
C ASN A 343 26.68 1.19 16.11
N SER A 344 25.62 0.37 15.99
CA SER A 344 25.76 -1.08 15.80
C SER A 344 26.50 -1.44 14.52
N THR A 345 26.21 -0.77 13.41
CA THR A 345 26.84 -1.06 12.11
C THR A 345 28.27 -0.55 12.03
N LEU A 346 28.55 0.60 12.65
CA LEU A 346 29.90 1.13 12.83
C LEU A 346 30.76 0.21 13.71
N LEU A 347 30.25 -0.21 14.88
CA LEU A 347 30.94 -1.14 15.77
C LEU A 347 31.21 -2.48 15.11
N HIS A 348 30.25 -3.00 14.34
CA HIS A 348 30.47 -4.19 13.51
C HIS A 348 31.66 -4.00 12.55
N GLY A 349 31.73 -2.86 11.85
CA GLY A 349 32.86 -2.54 10.98
C GLY A 349 34.20 -2.49 11.71
N VAL A 350 34.25 -1.87 12.90
CA VAL A 350 35.45 -1.85 13.76
C VAL A 350 35.86 -3.26 14.20
N LEU A 351 34.90 -4.10 14.61
CA LEU A 351 35.17 -5.48 15.00
C LEU A 351 35.72 -6.31 13.82
N VAL A 352 35.24 -6.09 12.58
CA VAL A 352 35.81 -6.73 11.39
C VAL A 352 37.25 -6.28 11.15
N VAL A 353 37.58 -5.00 11.28
CA VAL A 353 38.96 -4.52 11.17
C VAL A 353 39.85 -5.16 12.23
N ALA A 354 39.41 -5.18 13.49
CA ALA A 354 40.16 -5.83 14.58
C ALA A 354 40.39 -7.32 14.32
N ALA A 355 39.38 -8.06 13.83
CA ALA A 355 39.52 -9.46 13.48
C ALA A 355 40.44 -9.69 12.26
N ALA A 356 40.35 -8.84 11.24
CA ALA A 356 41.20 -8.92 10.06
C ALA A 356 42.70 -8.69 10.38
N LEU A 357 43.00 -7.95 11.44
CA LEU A 357 44.37 -7.71 11.92
C LEU A 357 44.84 -8.76 12.94
N LEU A 358 43.96 -9.24 13.82
CA LEU A 358 44.34 -10.08 14.98
C LEU A 358 44.05 -11.58 14.82
N MET A 359 43.10 -11.96 13.97
CA MET A 359 42.61 -13.36 13.88
C MET A 359 43.12 -14.12 12.66
N VAL A 360 44.03 -13.55 11.85
CA VAL A 360 44.55 -14.20 10.61
C VAL A 360 44.95 -15.67 10.83
N PRO A 361 45.77 -16.05 11.84
CA PRO A 361 46.17 -17.44 12.03
C PRO A 361 45.02 -18.39 12.36
N LEU A 362 43.94 -17.89 12.98
CA LEU A 362 42.73 -18.66 13.27
C LEU A 362 41.85 -18.82 12.03
N LEU A 363 41.85 -17.84 11.13
CA LEU A 363 41.12 -17.91 9.87
C LEU A 363 41.76 -18.90 8.90
N GLU A 364 43.10 -19.02 8.88
CA GLU A 364 43.85 -19.98 8.04
C GLU A 364 43.63 -21.45 8.42
N LEU A 365 43.10 -21.73 9.61
CA LEU A 365 42.71 -23.09 9.99
C LEU A 365 41.43 -23.57 9.27
N ILE A 366 40.61 -22.64 8.74
CA ILE A 366 39.28 -22.94 8.22
C ILE A 366 39.37 -23.75 6.91
N PRO A 367 38.75 -24.95 6.80
CA PRO A 367 38.69 -25.69 5.55
C PRO A 367 37.81 -25.00 4.49
N LEU A 368 38.25 -24.98 3.23
CA LEU A 368 37.48 -24.39 2.12
C LEU A 368 36.12 -25.07 1.94
N ALA A 369 36.04 -26.39 2.14
CA ALA A 369 34.78 -27.14 2.08
C ALA A 369 33.73 -26.66 3.10
N ALA A 370 34.14 -26.15 4.27
CA ALA A 370 33.21 -25.58 5.25
C ALA A 370 32.66 -24.21 4.80
N LEU A 371 33.51 -23.36 4.22
CA LEU A 371 33.06 -22.09 3.63
C LEU A 371 32.16 -22.31 2.41
N ALA A 372 32.50 -23.26 1.52
CA ALA A 372 31.68 -23.61 0.38
C ALA A 372 30.30 -24.17 0.81
N ALA A 373 30.26 -25.06 1.80
CA ALA A 373 29.01 -25.57 2.38
C ALA A 373 28.14 -24.45 2.99
N LEU A 374 28.75 -23.49 3.69
CA LEU A 374 28.06 -22.31 4.20
C LEU A 374 27.44 -21.48 3.06
N VAL A 375 28.21 -21.16 2.02
CA VAL A 375 27.75 -20.33 0.91
C VAL A 375 26.71 -21.05 0.05
N MET A 376 26.88 -22.36 -0.18
CA MET A 376 25.89 -23.22 -0.82
C MET A 376 24.55 -23.16 -0.08
N SER A 377 24.56 -23.23 1.27
CA SER A 377 23.34 -23.10 2.08
C SER A 377 22.66 -21.74 1.91
N VAL A 378 23.43 -20.66 1.75
CA VAL A 378 22.90 -19.31 1.49
C VAL A 378 22.30 -19.22 0.08
N GLY A 379 22.98 -19.78 -0.93
CA GLY A 379 22.46 -19.86 -2.30
C GLY A 379 21.13 -20.61 -2.38
N ILE A 380 21.03 -21.76 -1.68
CA ILE A 380 19.78 -22.53 -1.56
C ILE A 380 18.69 -21.70 -0.86
N GLN A 381 19.01 -20.97 0.22
CA GLN A 381 18.04 -20.12 0.93
C GLN A 381 17.52 -18.94 0.10
N MET A 382 18.24 -18.48 -0.92
CA MET A 382 17.76 -17.45 -1.85
C MET A 382 16.61 -17.98 -2.75
N VAL A 383 16.51 -19.29 -2.95
CA VAL A 383 15.44 -19.95 -3.72
C VAL A 383 14.23 -20.27 -2.83
N SER A 384 13.42 -19.24 -2.53
CA SER A 384 12.26 -19.34 -1.64
C SER A 384 11.00 -19.91 -2.31
N LEU A 385 10.60 -21.13 -1.93
CA LEU A 385 9.31 -21.75 -2.32
C LEU A 385 8.08 -20.91 -1.93
N HIS A 386 8.17 -20.11 -0.86
CA HIS A 386 7.09 -19.24 -0.41
C HIS A 386 6.88 -18.04 -1.35
N HIS A 387 7.97 -17.47 -1.88
CA HIS A 387 7.89 -16.41 -2.88
C HIS A 387 7.35 -16.95 -4.21
N ILE A 388 7.79 -18.14 -4.64
CA ILE A 388 7.24 -18.81 -5.83
C ILE A 388 5.71 -18.95 -5.72
N ARG A 389 5.20 -19.45 -4.59
CA ARG A 389 3.74 -19.57 -4.34
C ARG A 389 2.98 -18.23 -4.26
N THR A 390 3.67 -17.13 -3.96
CA THR A 390 3.04 -15.80 -3.90
C THR A 390 3.02 -15.14 -5.28
N VAL A 391 4.07 -15.34 -6.07
CA VAL A 391 4.17 -14.86 -7.47
C VAL A 391 3.20 -15.61 -8.39
N THR A 392 2.96 -16.91 -8.16
CA THR A 392 1.95 -17.69 -8.91
C THR A 392 0.54 -17.13 -8.75
N ARG A 393 0.19 -16.59 -7.58
CA ARG A 393 -1.12 -15.98 -7.33
C ARG A 393 -1.40 -14.71 -8.15
N HIS A 394 -0.35 -13.99 -8.59
CA HIS A 394 -0.48 -12.69 -9.28
C HIS A 394 -0.34 -12.78 -10.82
N ARG A 395 -0.18 -13.99 -11.37
CA ARG A 395 0.14 -14.22 -12.80
C ARG A 395 1.43 -13.52 -13.26
N GLU A 396 2.41 -13.38 -12.37
CA GLU A 396 3.76 -12.85 -12.68
C GLU A 396 4.82 -13.98 -12.80
N VAL A 397 4.39 -15.25 -12.77
CA VAL A 397 5.26 -16.44 -12.89
C VAL A 397 6.17 -16.36 -14.09
N LEU A 398 5.64 -15.94 -15.25
CA LEU A 398 6.41 -15.86 -16.49
C LEU A 398 7.61 -14.92 -16.32
N VAL A 399 7.41 -13.75 -15.70
CA VAL A 399 8.48 -12.79 -15.41
C VAL A 399 9.53 -13.40 -14.49
N TYR A 400 9.09 -14.04 -13.39
CA TYR A 400 9.99 -14.68 -12.43
C TYR A 400 10.80 -15.82 -13.05
N VAL A 401 10.14 -16.75 -13.76
CA VAL A 401 10.79 -17.92 -14.38
C VAL A 401 11.76 -17.48 -15.48
N VAL A 402 11.35 -16.56 -16.36
CA VAL A 402 12.21 -16.05 -17.42
C VAL A 402 13.39 -15.27 -16.85
N THR A 403 13.20 -14.46 -15.80
CA THR A 403 14.34 -13.81 -15.13
C THR A 403 15.28 -14.83 -14.51
N THR A 404 14.75 -15.84 -13.81
CA THR A 404 15.54 -16.90 -13.15
C THR A 404 16.37 -17.67 -14.17
N LEU A 405 15.75 -18.19 -15.24
CA LEU A 405 16.42 -18.92 -16.30
C LEU A 405 17.39 -18.03 -17.08
N GLY A 406 17.00 -16.79 -17.38
CA GLY A 406 17.87 -15.83 -18.06
C GLY A 406 19.14 -15.52 -17.27
N VAL A 407 19.04 -15.40 -15.94
CA VAL A 407 20.21 -15.22 -15.06
C VAL A 407 21.09 -16.48 -15.02
N VAL A 408 20.50 -17.66 -14.95
CA VAL A 408 21.24 -18.95 -14.91
C VAL A 408 21.96 -19.24 -16.24
N LEU A 409 21.34 -18.91 -17.38
CA LEU A 409 21.84 -19.24 -18.72
C LEU A 409 22.72 -18.15 -19.35
N PHE A 410 22.40 -16.87 -19.12
CA PHE A 410 23.02 -15.74 -19.82
C PHE A 410 23.72 -14.74 -18.91
N GLY A 411 23.62 -14.91 -17.58
CA GLY A 411 24.19 -13.98 -16.61
C GLY A 411 23.21 -12.89 -16.14
N VAL A 412 23.59 -12.17 -15.08
CA VAL A 412 22.68 -11.32 -14.30
C VAL A 412 22.08 -10.17 -15.13
N LEU A 413 22.88 -9.46 -15.92
CA LEU A 413 22.42 -8.31 -16.71
C LEU A 413 21.39 -8.74 -17.76
N GLN A 414 21.72 -9.75 -18.55
CA GLN A 414 20.89 -10.32 -19.61
C GLN A 414 19.58 -10.86 -19.04
N GLY A 415 19.66 -11.61 -17.93
CA GLY A 415 18.47 -12.13 -17.24
C GLY A 415 17.54 -11.02 -16.72
N VAL A 416 18.08 -9.94 -16.17
CA VAL A 416 17.28 -8.79 -15.72
C VAL A 416 16.67 -8.03 -16.90
N ILE A 417 17.42 -7.79 -17.98
CA ILE A 417 16.89 -7.14 -19.20
C ILE A 417 15.75 -7.97 -19.79
N LEU A 418 15.92 -9.29 -19.90
CA LEU A 418 14.90 -10.20 -20.39
C LEU A 418 13.66 -10.22 -19.47
N GLY A 419 13.88 -10.21 -18.15
CA GLY A 419 12.83 -10.09 -17.14
C GLY A 419 12.02 -8.78 -17.27
N VAL A 420 12.69 -7.64 -17.44
CA VAL A 420 12.07 -6.34 -17.69
C VAL A 420 11.29 -6.35 -19.00
N ALA A 421 11.87 -6.85 -20.09
CA ALA A 421 11.21 -6.92 -21.40
C ALA A 421 9.91 -7.75 -21.33
N VAL A 422 9.94 -8.91 -20.66
CA VAL A 422 8.75 -9.76 -20.46
C VAL A 422 7.75 -9.09 -19.51
N ALA A 423 8.18 -8.40 -18.46
CA ALA A 423 7.28 -7.64 -17.59
C ALA A 423 6.56 -6.52 -18.34
N VAL A 424 7.27 -5.77 -19.19
CA VAL A 424 6.70 -4.73 -20.06
C VAL A 424 5.75 -5.34 -21.08
N ALA A 425 6.13 -6.43 -21.76
CA ALA A 425 5.25 -7.13 -22.70
C ALA A 425 3.96 -7.65 -22.05
N VAL A 426 4.06 -8.25 -20.85
CA VAL A 426 2.90 -8.71 -20.06
C VAL A 426 2.04 -7.53 -19.59
N ALA A 427 2.64 -6.39 -19.22
CA ALA A 427 1.90 -5.18 -18.88
C ALA A 427 1.15 -4.63 -20.10
N MET A 428 1.82 -4.42 -21.23
CA MET A 428 1.21 -3.98 -22.49
C MET A 428 0.06 -4.90 -22.92
N HIS A 429 0.26 -6.23 -22.86
CA HIS A 429 -0.78 -7.19 -23.21
C HIS A 429 -1.99 -7.15 -22.27
N ARG A 430 -1.80 -6.77 -20.99
CA ARG A 430 -2.92 -6.55 -20.05
C ARG A 430 -3.66 -5.24 -20.35
N LEU A 431 -2.94 -4.17 -20.67
CA LEU A 431 -3.54 -2.88 -21.04
C LEU A 431 -4.30 -2.96 -22.39
N ALA A 432 -3.83 -3.78 -23.33
CA ALA A 432 -4.46 -3.99 -24.63
C ALA A 432 -5.71 -4.90 -24.62
N ARG A 433 -6.03 -5.55 -23.49
CA ARG A 433 -7.23 -6.41 -23.36
C ARG A 433 -8.46 -5.62 -22.93
N THR A 434 -9.05 -4.90 -23.88
CA THR A 434 -10.40 -4.34 -23.74
C THR A 434 -11.44 -5.44 -23.99
N ARG A 435 -12.36 -5.66 -23.05
CA ARG A 435 -13.51 -6.57 -23.23
C ARG A 435 -14.75 -5.74 -23.53
N ILE A 436 -15.34 -5.95 -24.70
CA ILE A 436 -16.55 -5.29 -25.13
C ILE A 436 -17.65 -6.35 -25.22
N THR A 437 -18.79 -6.09 -24.58
CA THR A 437 -19.96 -6.98 -24.58
C THR A 437 -21.18 -6.18 -25.00
N HIS A 438 -21.92 -6.69 -25.98
CA HIS A 438 -23.22 -6.19 -26.38
C HIS A 438 -24.30 -7.11 -25.78
N GLU A 439 -25.30 -6.50 -25.15
CA GLU A 439 -26.49 -7.14 -24.60
C GLU A 439 -27.71 -6.29 -25.00
N GLU A 440 -28.81 -6.91 -25.42
CA GLU A 440 -30.09 -6.21 -25.63
C GLU A 440 -30.97 -6.38 -24.39
N LYS A 441 -31.56 -5.28 -23.91
CA LYS A 441 -32.54 -5.29 -22.80
C LYS A 441 -33.62 -4.26 -23.07
N GLU A 442 -34.88 -4.67 -22.92
CA GLU A 442 -36.04 -3.76 -22.97
C GLU A 442 -36.09 -2.88 -24.25
N GLY A 443 -35.66 -3.43 -25.39
CA GLY A 443 -35.59 -2.69 -26.67
C GLY A 443 -34.44 -1.69 -26.80
N ALA A 444 -33.50 -1.69 -25.83
CA ALA A 444 -32.28 -0.89 -25.86
C ALA A 444 -31.03 -1.77 -25.99
N HIS A 445 -30.11 -1.36 -26.88
CA HIS A 445 -28.85 -2.04 -27.12
C HIS A 445 -27.77 -1.51 -26.18
N HIS A 446 -27.39 -2.30 -25.18
CA HIS A 446 -26.36 -1.96 -24.21
C HIS A 446 -24.98 -2.46 -24.66
N VAL A 447 -24.05 -1.53 -24.88
CA VAL A 447 -22.66 -1.84 -25.25
C VAL A 447 -21.76 -1.50 -24.07
N HIS A 448 -21.31 -2.51 -23.32
CA HIS A 448 -20.43 -2.33 -22.16
C HIS A 448 -18.95 -2.52 -22.57
N VAL A 449 -18.14 -1.48 -22.37
CA VAL A 449 -16.69 -1.49 -22.66
C VAL A 449 -15.90 -1.51 -21.36
N ARG A 450 -15.18 -2.61 -21.11
CA ARG A 450 -14.35 -2.84 -19.91
C ARG A 450 -12.86 -2.85 -20.25
N GLY A 451 -12.10 -2.01 -19.55
CA GLY A 451 -10.67 -1.81 -19.79
C GLY A 451 -10.39 -0.51 -20.54
N GLN A 452 -9.12 -0.25 -20.86
CA GLN A 452 -8.74 0.97 -21.58
C GLN A 452 -9.16 0.90 -23.05
N LEU A 453 -9.65 2.01 -23.59
CA LEU A 453 -10.09 2.14 -24.98
C LEU A 453 -8.94 2.71 -25.81
N THR A 454 -8.15 1.81 -26.39
CA THR A 454 -7.04 2.18 -27.28
C THR A 454 -7.40 1.88 -28.74
N PHE A 455 -6.60 2.37 -29.69
CA PHE A 455 -6.73 2.08 -31.12
C PHE A 455 -6.79 0.57 -31.42
N LEU A 456 -6.11 -0.27 -30.61
CA LEU A 456 -6.15 -1.74 -30.67
C LEU A 456 -7.54 -2.33 -30.33
N ALA A 457 -8.41 -1.57 -29.67
CA ALA A 457 -9.78 -1.92 -29.33
C ALA A 457 -10.78 -1.49 -30.42
N VAL A 458 -10.45 -0.52 -31.27
CA VAL A 458 -11.35 0.04 -32.30
C VAL A 458 -11.99 -1.04 -33.19
N PRO A 459 -11.26 -2.04 -33.73
CA PRO A 459 -11.88 -3.10 -34.54
C PRO A 459 -12.80 -4.05 -33.77
N ARG A 460 -12.79 -4.02 -32.43
CA ARG A 460 -13.75 -4.75 -31.58
C ARG A 460 -14.92 -3.84 -31.19
N LEU A 461 -14.66 -2.57 -30.94
CA LEU A 461 -15.67 -1.55 -30.68
C LEU A 461 -16.59 -1.39 -31.88
N SER A 462 -16.03 -1.13 -33.07
CA SER A 462 -16.81 -0.99 -34.31
C SER A 462 -17.69 -2.21 -34.58
N ARG A 463 -17.18 -3.43 -34.39
CA ARG A 463 -17.99 -4.66 -34.50
C ARG A 463 -19.13 -4.74 -33.49
N ALA A 464 -18.89 -4.38 -32.22
CA ALA A 464 -19.96 -4.36 -31.22
C ALA A 464 -21.00 -3.26 -31.47
N LEU A 465 -20.59 -2.12 -32.02
CA LEU A 465 -21.47 -1.01 -32.39
C LEU A 465 -22.26 -1.30 -33.69
N HIS A 466 -21.75 -2.16 -34.59
CA HIS A 466 -22.50 -2.66 -35.76
C HIS A 466 -23.58 -3.68 -35.41
N LEU A 467 -23.58 -4.25 -34.20
CA LEU A 467 -24.68 -5.10 -33.70
C LEU A 467 -25.87 -4.29 -33.17
N VAL A 468 -25.81 -2.96 -33.26
CA VAL A 468 -26.90 -2.04 -32.92
C VAL A 468 -27.67 -1.70 -34.20
N PRO A 469 -28.95 -2.11 -34.34
CA PRO A 469 -29.77 -1.78 -35.51
C PRO A 469 -30.06 -0.28 -35.60
N HIS A 470 -30.18 0.22 -36.84
CA HIS A 470 -30.51 1.61 -37.12
C HIS A 470 -31.87 2.00 -36.51
N GLY A 471 -32.00 3.25 -36.04
CA GLY A 471 -33.25 3.77 -35.46
C GLY A 471 -33.55 3.31 -34.03
N THR A 472 -32.74 2.45 -33.42
CA THR A 472 -32.97 1.93 -32.05
C THR A 472 -32.44 2.86 -30.95
N ARG A 473 -32.68 2.52 -29.68
CA ARG A 473 -32.01 3.15 -28.53
C ARG A 473 -30.74 2.37 -28.20
N ALA A 474 -29.62 3.07 -28.03
CA ALA A 474 -28.34 2.49 -27.65
C ALA A 474 -27.76 3.14 -26.39
N VAL A 475 -27.19 2.33 -25.49
CA VAL A 475 -26.55 2.80 -24.26
C VAL A 475 -25.12 2.28 -24.21
N VAL A 476 -24.14 3.15 -24.46
CA VAL A 476 -22.72 2.78 -24.46
C VAL A 476 -22.12 3.07 -23.10
N ARG A 477 -21.77 2.03 -22.33
CA ARG A 477 -21.14 2.16 -21.02
C ARG A 477 -19.62 2.03 -21.09
N LEU A 478 -18.91 3.00 -20.52
CA LEU A 478 -17.46 3.06 -20.50
C LEU A 478 -16.96 2.83 -19.06
N ASP A 479 -16.37 1.67 -18.78
CA ASP A 479 -15.79 1.31 -17.47
C ASP A 479 -14.26 1.62 -17.40
N GLY A 480 -13.68 2.22 -18.45
CA GLY A 480 -12.24 2.50 -18.61
C GLY A 480 -11.83 3.91 -18.15
N SER A 481 -10.56 4.09 -17.74
CA SER A 481 -10.03 5.39 -17.27
C SER A 481 -9.28 6.17 -18.35
N PHE A 482 -9.11 5.60 -19.53
CA PHE A 482 -8.35 6.15 -20.65
C PHE A 482 -9.00 5.73 -21.97
N MET A 483 -9.17 6.70 -22.86
CA MET A 483 -9.60 6.56 -24.25
C MET A 483 -8.61 7.34 -25.10
N ASP A 484 -8.06 6.75 -26.15
CA ASP A 484 -7.23 7.48 -27.12
C ASP A 484 -8.06 8.09 -28.26
N HIS A 485 -7.40 8.92 -29.08
CA HIS A 485 -8.08 9.73 -30.09
C HIS A 485 -8.81 8.88 -31.13
N ALA A 486 -8.21 7.79 -31.60
CA ALA A 486 -8.83 6.88 -32.58
C ALA A 486 -10.07 6.18 -32.00
N ALA A 487 -10.04 5.80 -30.72
CA ALA A 487 -11.21 5.23 -30.04
C ALA A 487 -12.32 6.27 -29.79
N TYR A 488 -11.95 7.53 -29.51
CA TYR A 488 -12.88 8.65 -29.37
C TYR A 488 -13.58 8.98 -30.70
N GLU A 489 -12.81 9.19 -31.77
CA GLU A 489 -13.30 9.53 -33.11
C GLU A 489 -14.25 8.43 -33.63
N SER A 490 -13.83 7.16 -33.58
CA SER A 490 -14.66 6.02 -34.00
C SER A 490 -16.01 5.93 -33.27
N LEU A 491 -16.04 6.28 -31.98
CA LEU A 491 -17.26 6.27 -31.17
C LEU A 491 -18.15 7.49 -31.47
N GLN A 492 -17.53 8.65 -31.67
CA GLN A 492 -18.23 9.90 -31.99
C GLN A 492 -18.87 9.87 -33.39
N ASP A 493 -18.18 9.30 -34.38
CA ASP A 493 -18.71 9.20 -35.74
C ASP A 493 -19.83 8.16 -35.86
N TRP A 494 -19.70 7.03 -35.16
CA TRP A 494 -20.81 6.09 -35.01
C TRP A 494 -22.01 6.75 -34.33
N GLN A 495 -21.80 7.52 -33.24
CA GLN A 495 -22.88 8.25 -32.57
C GLN A 495 -23.59 9.23 -33.53
N LYS A 496 -22.84 10.06 -34.27
CA LYS A 496 -23.40 10.99 -35.27
C LYS A 496 -24.23 10.25 -36.32
N THR A 497 -23.70 9.16 -36.87
CA THR A 497 -24.37 8.36 -37.92
C THR A 497 -25.65 7.72 -37.40
N HIS A 498 -25.60 7.11 -36.22
CA HIS A 498 -26.73 6.46 -35.58
C HIS A 498 -27.85 7.46 -35.24
N THR A 499 -27.50 8.66 -34.77
CA THR A 499 -28.47 9.73 -34.50
C THR A 499 -29.05 10.34 -35.78
N ALA A 500 -28.25 10.50 -36.84
CA ALA A 500 -28.75 10.93 -38.15
C ALA A 500 -29.73 9.93 -38.79
N GLN A 501 -29.64 8.64 -38.42
CA GLN A 501 -30.55 7.57 -38.83
C GLN A 501 -31.76 7.40 -37.90
N GLY A 502 -32.03 8.39 -37.03
CA GLY A 502 -33.20 8.41 -36.13
C GLY A 502 -33.05 7.61 -34.83
N GLY A 503 -31.88 7.00 -34.58
CA GLY A 503 -31.62 6.30 -33.31
C GLY A 503 -31.17 7.23 -32.18
N THR A 504 -31.31 6.79 -30.94
CA THR A 504 -30.85 7.55 -29.76
C THR A 504 -29.62 6.89 -29.13
N VAL A 505 -28.67 7.69 -28.63
CA VAL A 505 -27.41 7.20 -28.05
C VAL A 505 -27.15 7.87 -26.70
N GLU A 506 -27.09 7.07 -25.64
CA GLU A 506 -26.73 7.49 -24.29
C GLU A 506 -25.33 7.00 -23.94
N LEU A 507 -24.34 7.90 -23.90
CA LEU A 507 -22.99 7.56 -23.41
C LEU A 507 -22.94 7.64 -21.88
N THR A 508 -22.97 6.46 -21.26
CA THR A 508 -22.74 6.28 -19.82
C THR A 508 -21.25 6.04 -19.56
N ASP A 509 -20.45 7.10 -19.46
CA ASP A 509 -19.33 7.03 -18.51
C ASP A 509 -19.93 6.74 -17.11
N ARG A 510 -19.14 6.21 -16.18
CA ARG A 510 -19.51 6.01 -14.77
C ARG A 510 -19.85 7.33 -14.03
N ARG A 511 -19.95 8.44 -14.76
CA ARG A 511 -20.26 9.81 -14.33
C ARG A 511 -21.63 10.32 -14.78
N THR A 512 -22.26 9.76 -15.82
CA THR A 512 -23.50 10.30 -16.42
C THR A 512 -24.46 9.21 -16.86
N GLY A 513 -25.43 8.89 -16.01
CA GLY A 513 -26.65 8.16 -16.38
C GLY A 513 -27.83 8.81 -15.70
N VAL A 514 -28.73 9.44 -16.46
CA VAL A 514 -29.90 10.14 -15.95
C VAL A 514 -31.13 9.62 -16.68
N ARG A 515 -32.01 9.00 -15.89
CA ARG A 515 -33.48 9.02 -15.99
C ARG A 515 -34.05 9.27 -17.39
N ASP A 516 -34.62 8.23 -17.99
CA ASP A 516 -35.90 8.42 -18.66
C ASP A 516 -37.03 8.01 -17.73
N SER A 517 -37.97 8.93 -17.58
CA SER A 517 -39.26 8.72 -16.95
C SER A 517 -40.30 9.37 -17.86
N ALA A 518 -40.89 8.58 -18.74
CA ALA A 518 -42.14 8.95 -19.40
C ALA A 518 -43.27 8.63 -18.42
N HIS A 519 -43.89 9.68 -17.89
CA HIS A 519 -45.13 9.57 -17.13
C HIS A 519 -46.26 9.40 -18.16
N ASP A 520 -47.07 8.36 -18.00
CA ASP A 520 -48.45 8.40 -18.50
C ASP A 520 -49.28 9.10 -17.42
N ASP A 521 -50.07 10.11 -17.82
CA ASP A 521 -51.16 10.61 -17.00
C ASP A 521 -52.25 11.16 -17.92
N GLY A 522 -53.46 10.65 -17.75
CA GLY A 522 -54.58 10.99 -18.60
C GLY A 522 -55.80 11.38 -17.78
N SER A 523 -56.46 12.46 -18.17
CA SER A 523 -57.86 12.38 -18.65
C SER A 523 -58.57 13.75 -18.75
N ARG A 524 -59.39 13.89 -19.82
CA ARG A 524 -60.67 14.66 -19.89
C ARG A 524 -60.56 16.21 -19.79
N THR A 525 -61.35 17.03 -20.50
CA THR A 525 -62.45 16.79 -21.48
C THR A 525 -62.76 18.04 -22.32
N ALA A 526 -63.39 17.81 -23.49
CA ALA A 526 -64.41 18.64 -24.16
C ALA A 526 -64.04 19.96 -24.89
N GLU A 527 -64.35 19.92 -26.21
CA GLU A 527 -65.05 20.95 -27.02
C GLU A 527 -64.41 22.33 -27.31
N GLY A 528 -64.73 22.90 -28.49
CA GLY A 528 -64.57 24.35 -28.72
C GLY A 528 -63.99 24.79 -30.07
N ILE A 529 -64.79 24.63 -31.13
CA ILE A 529 -64.66 25.20 -32.48
C ILE A 529 -64.36 26.73 -32.52
N THR A 530 -63.97 27.22 -33.72
CA THR A 530 -63.96 28.61 -34.26
C THR A 530 -62.77 29.57 -34.05
N THR A 531 -62.10 29.86 -35.17
CA THR A 531 -61.62 31.21 -35.56
C THR A 531 -62.84 32.09 -35.93
N PRO A 532 -62.78 33.45 -35.89
CA PRO A 532 -62.26 34.17 -37.08
C PRO A 532 -61.66 35.59 -36.87
N ASN A 533 -60.90 36.01 -37.88
CA ASN A 533 -60.75 37.35 -38.50
C ASN A 533 -60.76 38.68 -37.70
N GLY A 534 -59.74 39.50 -38.02
CA GLY A 534 -59.96 40.88 -38.49
C GLY A 534 -59.61 42.02 -37.53
N THR A 535 -59.32 43.26 -37.95
CA THR A 535 -59.05 43.83 -39.30
C THR A 535 -58.32 45.18 -39.11
N SER A 536 -57.68 45.68 -40.18
CA SER A 536 -57.64 47.12 -40.53
C SER A 536 -56.45 48.03 -40.14
N THR A 537 -55.69 48.39 -41.18
CA THR A 537 -55.27 49.76 -41.60
C THR A 537 -54.59 50.72 -40.61
N ARG A 538 -53.35 51.21 -40.84
CA ARG A 538 -52.78 51.99 -41.99
C ARG A 538 -53.14 53.48 -41.99
N THR A 539 -52.18 54.34 -41.63
CA THR A 539 -51.84 55.63 -42.29
C THR A 539 -50.57 56.26 -41.67
N GLY A 540 -49.71 56.88 -42.49
CA GLY A 540 -48.66 57.85 -42.07
C GLY A 540 -49.17 59.31 -42.22
N PRO A 541 -48.31 60.33 -42.48
CA PRO A 541 -46.89 60.29 -42.85
C PRO A 541 -45.93 61.28 -42.12
N ASP A 542 -44.65 61.20 -42.50
CA ASP A 542 -43.51 62.15 -42.34
C ASP A 542 -43.77 63.57 -42.96
N PRO A 543 -42.85 64.58 -42.93
CA PRO A 543 -41.38 64.55 -42.62
C PRO A 543 -40.82 65.72 -41.74
N ASP A 544 -39.49 65.76 -41.45
CA ASP A 544 -38.58 66.82 -41.97
C ASP A 544 -37.09 66.79 -41.51
N THR A 545 -36.19 67.29 -42.39
CA THR A 545 -34.82 67.86 -42.17
C THR A 545 -33.67 66.97 -41.59
N THR A 546 -32.58 66.62 -42.33
CA THR A 546 -31.35 67.38 -42.74
C THR A 546 -30.40 67.80 -41.59
N SER A 547 -29.05 67.75 -41.66
CA SER A 547 -28.05 67.32 -42.68
C SER A 547 -26.61 67.23 -42.10
N HIS A 548 -25.63 66.85 -42.95
CA HIS A 548 -24.15 66.87 -42.78
C HIS A 548 -23.46 65.75 -41.98
N ALA A 549 -22.23 65.29 -42.27
CA ALA A 549 -21.41 65.14 -43.49
C ALA A 549 -20.00 64.68 -43.06
N GLY A 550 -19.50 63.58 -43.64
CA GLY A 550 -18.06 63.28 -43.84
C GLY A 550 -17.43 62.22 -42.93
N THR A 551 -16.44 61.41 -43.34
CA THR A 551 -15.73 61.25 -44.64
C THR A 551 -15.02 59.87 -44.67
N THR A 552 -14.57 59.40 -45.85
CA THR A 552 -13.65 58.25 -46.15
C THR A 552 -14.14 56.79 -46.00
N ALA A 553 -14.30 56.15 -47.16
CA ALA A 553 -14.11 54.70 -47.44
C ALA A 553 -12.72 54.51 -48.12
N PRO A 554 -12.28 53.35 -48.67
CA PRO A 554 -12.89 52.02 -48.87
C PRO A 554 -12.07 50.86 -48.19
N ALA A 555 -12.32 49.54 -48.31
CA ALA A 555 -13.02 48.77 -49.34
C ALA A 555 -13.72 47.47 -48.86
N ARG A 556 -14.65 47.00 -49.69
CA ARG A 556 -15.39 45.71 -49.69
C ARG A 556 -14.57 44.62 -50.46
N PRO A 557 -15.01 43.33 -50.61
CA PRO A 557 -16.33 42.71 -50.34
C PRO A 557 -16.23 41.42 -49.44
N THR A 558 -17.25 40.61 -49.10
CA THR A 558 -18.66 40.45 -49.56
C THR A 558 -19.57 39.92 -48.41
N VAL A 559 -20.89 40.07 -48.57
CA VAL A 559 -22.05 39.78 -47.66
C VAL A 559 -22.71 38.42 -48.05
N PRO A 560 -23.57 37.69 -47.27
CA PRO A 560 -24.50 38.12 -46.19
C PRO A 560 -24.58 37.30 -44.86
N GLY A 561 -25.31 37.87 -43.87
CA GLY A 561 -25.93 37.18 -42.70
C GLY A 561 -27.33 36.60 -43.03
N PRO A 562 -28.37 36.59 -42.15
CA PRO A 562 -28.55 37.25 -40.82
C PRO A 562 -28.51 36.25 -39.63
N ASP A 563 -28.32 36.64 -38.37
CA ASP A 563 -29.23 37.30 -37.39
C ASP A 563 -30.55 36.52 -37.11
N ALA A 564 -31.09 36.40 -35.89
CA ALA A 564 -30.79 37.06 -34.61
C ALA A 564 -31.09 36.17 -33.38
N ALA A 565 -30.55 36.55 -32.21
CA ALA A 565 -30.97 36.04 -30.89
C ALA A 565 -32.26 36.72 -30.38
N PRO A 566 -32.83 36.30 -29.23
CA PRO A 566 -32.48 37.05 -28.01
C PRO A 566 -32.41 36.24 -26.69
N ASN A 567 -31.52 36.69 -25.79
CA ASN A 567 -31.64 36.89 -24.33
C ASN A 567 -32.71 36.09 -23.53
N THR A 568 -32.48 35.55 -22.32
CA THR A 568 -31.86 36.19 -21.12
C THR A 568 -31.42 35.08 -20.10
N PRO A 569 -30.93 35.31 -18.85
CA PRO A 569 -29.73 34.62 -18.33
C PRO A 569 -30.01 33.70 -17.10
N PRO A 570 -29.02 33.16 -16.37
CA PRO A 570 -29.10 31.78 -15.87
C PRO A 570 -29.85 31.62 -14.53
N THR A 571 -30.73 30.63 -14.45
CA THR A 571 -31.08 29.99 -13.17
C THR A 571 -29.90 29.16 -12.68
N ALA A 572 -29.01 29.86 -11.96
CA ALA A 572 -27.78 29.39 -11.37
C ALA A 572 -27.84 27.93 -10.89
N CYS A 573 -26.94 27.11 -11.43
CA CYS A 573 -26.59 25.83 -10.84
C CYS A 573 -26.06 26.09 -9.42
N ARG A 574 -26.89 25.84 -8.39
CA ARG A 574 -26.47 25.90 -6.98
C ARG A 574 -25.59 24.69 -6.64
N CYS A 575 -24.37 24.68 -7.16
CA CYS A 575 -23.33 23.75 -6.74
C CYS A 575 -22.81 24.13 -5.34
N ARG A 576 -23.28 23.44 -4.28
CA ARG A 576 -22.51 23.07 -3.07
C ARG A 576 -23.22 21.92 -2.33
N PRO A 577 -22.50 21.05 -1.59
CA PRO A 577 -21.14 20.57 -1.80
C PRO A 577 -21.09 19.03 -1.92
N TRP A 578 -19.88 18.51 -2.03
CA TRP A 578 -19.43 17.13 -2.15
C TRP A 578 -20.19 16.08 -1.29
N THR A 579 -20.88 15.11 -1.91
CA THR A 579 -21.38 13.86 -1.23
C THR A 579 -21.21 12.59 -2.10
N PRO A 580 -20.00 12.01 -2.18
CA PRO A 580 -19.71 10.90 -3.11
C PRO A 580 -19.92 9.50 -2.51
N TRP A 581 -21.00 9.27 -1.73
CA TRP A 581 -21.36 7.93 -1.24
C TRP A 581 -22.87 7.70 -1.20
N ARG A 582 -23.45 7.30 -2.34
CA ARG A 582 -24.72 6.57 -2.37
C ARG A 582 -24.56 5.27 -3.15
N ASN A 583 -24.15 4.22 -2.44
CA ASN A 583 -24.53 2.86 -2.82
C ASN A 583 -26.02 2.73 -2.49
N HIS A 584 -26.86 2.49 -3.49
CA HIS A 584 -28.22 2.01 -3.26
C HIS A 584 -28.44 0.72 -4.04
N HIS A 585 -28.67 -0.36 -3.31
CA HIS A 585 -29.60 -1.39 -3.76
C HIS A 585 -30.94 -1.06 -3.12
N CYS A 586 -31.94 -0.73 -3.92
CA CYS A 586 -33.33 -0.78 -3.49
C CYS A 586 -33.92 -2.03 -4.13
N ALA A 587 -34.29 -3.02 -3.31
CA ALA A 587 -35.00 -4.21 -3.76
C ALA A 587 -36.51 -3.96 -3.65
N HIS A 588 -37.27 -4.31 -4.68
CA HIS A 588 -38.73 -4.42 -4.61
C HIS A 588 -39.24 -5.56 -5.51
N PRO A 589 -40.48 -6.06 -5.28
CA PRO A 589 -40.76 -7.50 -5.26
C PRO A 589 -41.12 -8.10 -6.63
N PRO A 590 -41.12 -9.45 -6.76
CA PRO A 590 -41.35 -10.12 -8.03
C PRO A 590 -42.83 -10.13 -8.43
N SER A 591 -43.20 -9.42 -9.49
CA SER A 591 -44.47 -9.62 -10.21
C SER A 591 -44.27 -10.64 -11.33
N ALA A 592 -44.88 -11.82 -11.21
CA ALA A 592 -44.81 -12.89 -12.21
C ALA A 592 -45.57 -12.54 -13.51
N ARG A 593 -45.13 -13.12 -14.65
CA ARG A 593 -45.94 -13.41 -15.87
C ARG A 593 -45.15 -14.35 -16.82
N PRO A 594 -45.79 -14.97 -17.85
CA PRO A 594 -45.71 -16.43 -18.00
C PRO A 594 -44.89 -16.92 -19.20
N THR A 595 -44.79 -18.26 -19.29
CA THR A 595 -44.55 -19.06 -20.52
C THR A 595 -45.14 -18.43 -21.78
N THR A 596 -44.49 -18.46 -22.96
CA THR A 596 -44.38 -19.66 -23.83
C THR A 596 -43.32 -19.55 -24.96
N HIS A 597 -42.66 -20.66 -25.28
CA HIS A 597 -42.03 -21.01 -26.58
C HIS A 597 -43.11 -21.42 -27.63
N PRO A 598 -42.82 -21.83 -28.90
CA PRO A 598 -41.54 -22.06 -29.63
C PRO A 598 -41.42 -21.09 -30.86
N ALA A 599 -40.76 -21.31 -32.02
CA ALA A 599 -40.03 -22.44 -32.62
C ALA A 599 -39.02 -21.97 -33.72
N ASP A 600 -38.23 -22.90 -34.27
CA ASP A 600 -37.89 -23.15 -35.70
C ASP A 600 -37.41 -22.03 -36.66
N THR A 601 -36.58 -22.27 -37.71
CA THR A 601 -35.75 -23.43 -38.14
C THR A 601 -34.67 -22.97 -39.16
N GLY A 602 -33.62 -23.79 -39.33
CA GLY A 602 -32.94 -24.00 -40.63
C GLY A 602 -31.77 -23.07 -41.02
N THR A 603 -30.78 -23.43 -41.83
CA THR A 603 -30.20 -24.71 -42.31
C THR A 603 -29.06 -24.32 -43.27
N THR A 604 -27.82 -24.80 -43.03
CA THR A 604 -26.81 -25.31 -44.02
C THR A 604 -26.27 -24.39 -45.15
N THR A 605 -25.13 -24.62 -45.83
CA THR A 605 -24.08 -25.68 -45.99
C THR A 605 -22.67 -25.01 -45.93
N GLY A 606 -21.50 -25.64 -45.66
CA GLY A 606 -20.77 -26.76 -46.34
C GLY A 606 -19.69 -26.20 -47.31
N THR A 607 -18.47 -26.72 -47.51
CA THR A 607 -17.77 -27.99 -47.16
C THR A 607 -16.23 -27.89 -47.37
N GLY A 608 -15.43 -28.88 -46.89
CA GLY A 608 -14.05 -29.18 -47.36
C GLY A 608 -12.98 -29.39 -46.25
N THR A 609 -12.91 -30.52 -45.51
CA THR A 609 -12.16 -31.79 -45.78
C THR A 609 -10.61 -31.68 -45.90
N GLY A 610 -9.77 -32.46 -45.19
CA GLY A 610 -10.04 -33.45 -44.14
C GLY A 610 -8.80 -34.17 -43.55
N ALA A 611 -9.03 -34.90 -42.45
CA ALA A 611 -8.45 -36.19 -41.96
C ALA A 611 -6.92 -36.39 -41.77
N GLY A 612 -6.42 -37.13 -40.75
CA GLY A 612 -7.02 -37.87 -39.62
C GLY A 612 -5.95 -38.13 -38.51
N ALA A 613 -6.11 -38.99 -37.49
CA ALA A 613 -7.17 -39.94 -37.14
C ALA A 613 -7.11 -40.40 -35.65
N GLY A 614 -8.25 -40.89 -35.11
CA GLY A 614 -8.40 -41.82 -33.97
C GLY A 614 -8.22 -41.26 -32.53
N ALA A 615 -8.88 -41.79 -31.49
CA ALA A 615 -10.10 -42.62 -31.36
C ALA A 615 -10.60 -42.39 -29.90
N GLU A 616 -11.84 -41.94 -29.67
CA GLU A 616 -13.05 -42.74 -29.39
C GLU A 616 -13.17 -43.24 -27.93
N THR A 617 -14.38 -43.13 -27.38
CA THR A 617 -14.71 -43.17 -25.95
C THR A 617 -15.49 -44.41 -25.54
N THR A 618 -15.36 -44.85 -24.28
CA THR A 618 -16.35 -45.72 -23.62
C THR A 618 -16.55 -45.33 -22.15
N ASP A 619 -17.82 -45.20 -21.76
CA ASP A 619 -18.26 -45.01 -20.37
C ASP A 619 -18.19 -46.32 -19.56
N THR A 620 -18.06 -46.22 -18.24
CA THR A 620 -18.49 -47.28 -17.31
C THR A 620 -18.88 -46.68 -15.95
N PRO A 621 -20.08 -46.98 -15.40
CA PRO A 621 -20.55 -46.39 -14.13
C PRO A 621 -20.39 -47.35 -12.93
N THR A 622 -19.89 -46.87 -11.79
CA THR A 622 -19.94 -47.63 -10.52
C THR A 622 -20.02 -46.76 -9.24
N ASP A 623 -21.02 -47.12 -8.42
CA ASP A 623 -21.07 -47.16 -6.95
C ASP A 623 -21.10 -45.86 -6.09
N PRO A 624 -22.21 -45.59 -5.34
CA PRO A 624 -22.35 -44.47 -4.42
C PRO A 624 -22.13 -44.85 -2.93
N THR A 625 -20.98 -45.42 -2.53
CA THR A 625 -20.64 -45.61 -1.10
C THR A 625 -19.19 -45.27 -0.73
N ALA A 626 -18.91 -44.00 -0.41
CA ALA A 626 -17.69 -43.59 0.29
C ALA A 626 -17.95 -42.40 1.24
N PRO A 627 -17.48 -42.43 2.50
CA PRO A 627 -17.74 -41.36 3.46
C PRO A 627 -17.01 -40.07 3.08
N SER A 628 -17.76 -38.96 3.02
CA SER A 628 -17.18 -37.64 2.72
C SER A 628 -16.22 -37.21 3.83
N THR A 629 -14.94 -37.12 3.52
CA THR A 629 -13.95 -36.51 4.41
C THR A 629 -14.29 -35.03 4.61
N PRO A 630 -14.25 -34.50 5.85
CA PRO A 630 -14.61 -33.12 6.11
C PRO A 630 -13.61 -32.20 5.42
N ARG A 631 -14.10 -31.39 4.46
CA ARG A 631 -13.33 -30.28 3.90
C ARG A 631 -12.87 -29.39 5.06
N SER A 632 -11.57 -29.37 5.32
CA SER A 632 -10.98 -28.41 6.26
C SER A 632 -11.41 -26.99 5.86
N PRO A 633 -11.88 -26.15 6.79
CA PRO A 633 -12.29 -24.80 6.46
C PRO A 633 -11.12 -24.06 5.83
N ALA A 634 -11.35 -23.44 4.67
CA ALA A 634 -10.33 -22.69 3.96
C ALA A 634 -9.81 -21.60 4.90
N SER A 635 -8.50 -21.63 5.19
CA SER A 635 -7.86 -20.75 6.17
C SER A 635 -8.25 -19.29 5.91
N GLU A 636 -8.95 -18.66 6.85
CA GLU A 636 -9.31 -17.25 6.71
C GLU A 636 -8.03 -16.41 6.50
N PRO A 637 -8.05 -15.45 5.57
CA PRO A 637 -6.89 -14.60 5.33
C PRO A 637 -6.62 -13.77 6.58
N SER A 638 -5.40 -13.87 7.12
CA SER A 638 -5.05 -13.21 8.38
C SER A 638 -5.44 -11.73 8.40
N SER A 639 -5.90 -11.24 9.54
CA SER A 639 -6.43 -9.87 9.72
C SER A 639 -5.50 -8.78 9.17
N VAL A 640 -4.18 -8.98 9.28
CA VAL A 640 -3.14 -8.11 8.71
C VAL A 640 -3.25 -7.98 7.17
N GLN A 641 -3.58 -9.08 6.47
CA GLN A 641 -3.81 -9.08 5.01
C GLN A 641 -5.12 -8.37 4.63
N GLN A 642 -6.12 -8.32 5.51
CA GLN A 642 -7.34 -7.55 5.27
C GLN A 642 -7.09 -6.05 5.42
N LEU A 643 -6.40 -5.62 6.47
CA LEU A 643 -6.00 -4.22 6.67
C LEU A 643 -5.11 -3.73 5.51
N ALA A 644 -4.09 -4.49 5.12
CA ALA A 644 -3.20 -4.14 4.02
C ALA A 644 -3.95 -3.99 2.68
N ARG A 645 -4.94 -4.86 2.41
CA ARG A 645 -5.82 -4.74 1.23
C ARG A 645 -6.70 -3.49 1.30
N GLY A 646 -7.28 -3.18 2.44
CA GLY A 646 -8.08 -1.97 2.65
C GLY A 646 -7.28 -0.68 2.44
N ILE A 647 -6.08 -0.58 3.02
CA ILE A 647 -5.17 0.57 2.82
C ILE A 647 -4.74 0.67 1.35
N SER A 648 -4.44 -0.45 0.70
CA SER A 648 -4.06 -0.48 -0.73
C SER A 648 -5.22 -0.08 -1.66
N ALA A 649 -6.46 -0.42 -1.33
CA ALA A 649 -7.65 0.07 -2.03
C ALA A 649 -7.81 1.59 -1.82
N PHE A 650 -7.77 2.07 -0.56
CA PHE A 650 -7.82 3.51 -0.27
C PHE A 650 -6.75 4.29 -1.06
N GLN A 651 -5.49 3.85 -1.05
CA GLN A 651 -4.39 4.55 -1.73
C GLN A 651 -4.53 4.62 -3.25
N ARG A 652 -5.14 3.61 -3.88
CA ARG A 652 -5.34 3.54 -5.33
C ARG A 652 -6.62 4.25 -5.77
N ASP A 653 -7.72 3.98 -5.08
CA ASP A 653 -9.07 4.25 -5.58
C ASP A 653 -9.68 5.50 -4.94
N THR A 654 -9.47 5.71 -3.63
CA THR A 654 -10.08 6.82 -2.87
C THR A 654 -9.16 8.03 -2.73
N ALA A 655 -7.88 7.80 -2.43
CA ALA A 655 -6.91 8.83 -2.11
C ALA A 655 -6.75 9.88 -3.23
N PRO A 656 -6.73 9.53 -4.54
CA PRO A 656 -6.70 10.55 -5.60
C PRO A 656 -7.89 11.50 -5.57
N LEU A 657 -9.07 11.02 -5.18
CA LEU A 657 -10.32 11.80 -5.14
C LEU A 657 -10.37 12.76 -3.95
N VAL A 658 -9.82 12.37 -2.79
CA VAL A 658 -9.83 13.19 -1.56
C VAL A 658 -8.55 14.00 -1.34
N ARG A 659 -7.48 13.79 -2.13
CA ARG A 659 -6.15 14.40 -1.88
C ARG A 659 -6.18 15.92 -1.84
N GLY A 660 -6.94 16.56 -2.72
CA GLY A 660 -7.06 18.02 -2.76
C GLY A 660 -7.65 18.57 -1.47
N GLU A 661 -8.75 17.98 -1.01
CA GLU A 661 -9.47 18.40 0.18
C GLU A 661 -8.70 18.08 1.48
N LEU A 662 -8.09 16.90 1.59
CA LEU A 662 -7.21 16.58 2.72
C LEU A 662 -5.97 17.50 2.76
N ALA A 663 -5.42 17.90 1.61
CA ALA A 663 -4.32 18.86 1.55
C ALA A 663 -4.77 20.29 1.91
N ARG A 664 -6.02 20.66 1.64
CA ARG A 664 -6.64 21.91 2.09
C ARG A 664 -6.78 21.93 3.62
N LEU A 665 -7.46 20.93 4.17
CA LEU A 665 -7.67 20.77 5.62
C LEU A 665 -6.35 20.67 6.41
N ALA A 666 -5.30 20.06 5.83
CA ALA A 666 -3.98 20.01 6.45
C ALA A 666 -3.26 21.36 6.54
N ARG A 667 -3.64 22.36 5.72
CA ARG A 667 -3.10 23.73 5.77
C ARG A 667 -4.00 24.70 6.56
N GLU A 668 -5.31 24.58 6.37
CA GLU A 668 -6.32 25.52 6.89
C GLU A 668 -6.91 25.11 8.24
N GLY A 669 -6.68 23.86 8.66
CA GLY A 669 -7.30 23.25 9.84
C GLY A 669 -8.70 22.72 9.56
N GLN A 670 -9.29 22.08 10.59
CA GLN A 670 -10.67 21.62 10.58
C GLN A 670 -11.61 22.72 11.10
N ARG A 671 -12.83 22.82 10.54
CA ARG A 671 -13.90 23.70 11.02
C ARG A 671 -15.25 22.97 10.97
N PRO A 672 -15.42 21.89 11.76
CA PRO A 672 -16.63 21.09 11.75
C PRO A 672 -17.83 21.89 12.26
N SER A 673 -19.00 21.65 11.70
CA SER A 673 -20.23 22.30 12.15
C SER A 673 -20.77 21.73 13.47
N GLN A 674 -20.38 20.49 13.80
CA GLN A 674 -21.05 19.67 14.79
C GLN A 674 -20.09 18.69 15.47
N LEU A 675 -20.28 18.45 16.78
CA LEU A 675 -19.72 17.31 17.50
C LEU A 675 -20.70 16.14 17.44
N PHE A 676 -20.25 14.99 16.95
CA PHE A 676 -21.03 13.76 16.88
C PHE A 676 -20.47 12.71 17.85
N LEU A 677 -21.20 12.43 18.94
CA LEU A 677 -20.80 11.49 19.98
C LEU A 677 -21.61 10.19 19.83
N THR A 678 -20.92 9.08 19.57
CA THR A 678 -21.59 7.79 19.30
C THR A 678 -20.77 6.59 19.79
N CYS A 679 -21.27 5.40 19.50
CA CYS A 679 -20.67 4.14 19.93
C CYS A 679 -19.41 3.78 19.12
N ALA A 680 -18.49 3.07 19.77
CA ALA A 680 -17.35 2.40 19.14
C ALA A 680 -17.75 1.17 18.29
N ASP A 681 -19.02 0.76 18.30
CA ASP A 681 -19.57 -0.34 17.49
C ASP A 681 -19.21 -0.18 16.01
N SER A 682 -18.64 -1.22 15.40
CA SER A 682 -18.09 -1.18 14.05
C SER A 682 -19.13 -0.90 12.95
N ARG A 683 -20.43 -1.11 13.23
CA ARG A 683 -21.54 -0.86 12.31
C ARG A 683 -21.91 0.63 12.23
N LEU A 684 -21.46 1.45 13.18
CA LEU A 684 -21.79 2.87 13.27
C LEU A 684 -20.76 3.72 12.50
N VAL A 685 -21.04 3.93 11.21
CA VAL A 685 -20.21 4.76 10.31
C VAL A 685 -20.85 6.14 10.18
N THR A 686 -20.47 7.06 11.06
CA THR A 686 -21.12 8.39 11.19
C THR A 686 -21.19 9.17 9.89
N SER A 687 -20.09 9.26 9.14
CA SER A 687 -20.05 9.95 7.83
C SER A 687 -20.96 9.33 6.76
N MET A 688 -21.30 8.05 6.87
CA MET A 688 -22.29 7.41 6.00
C MET A 688 -23.71 7.79 6.43
N ILE A 689 -24.01 7.69 7.73
CA ILE A 689 -25.32 7.98 8.32
C ILE A 689 -25.71 9.45 8.08
N THR A 690 -24.77 10.38 8.23
CA THR A 690 -24.99 11.82 8.07
C THR A 690 -24.65 12.35 6.67
N SER A 691 -24.14 11.51 5.77
CA SER A 691 -23.58 11.92 4.46
C SER A 691 -22.48 13.00 4.53
N SER A 692 -21.70 13.05 5.63
CA SER A 692 -20.67 14.08 5.87
C SER A 692 -19.31 13.77 5.22
N GLY A 693 -18.64 14.80 4.73
CA GLY A 693 -17.28 14.74 4.18
C GLY A 693 -16.16 14.91 5.21
N PRO A 694 -14.89 14.87 4.77
CA PRO A 694 -13.74 15.12 5.64
C PRO A 694 -13.79 16.52 6.25
N GLY A 695 -13.69 16.63 7.58
CA GLY A 695 -13.65 17.90 8.29
C GLY A 695 -15.01 18.51 8.67
N ASP A 696 -16.13 17.94 8.20
CA ASP A 696 -17.49 18.43 8.49
C ASP A 696 -17.95 18.11 9.93
N LEU A 697 -17.53 16.96 10.47
CA LEU A 697 -17.87 16.49 11.81
C LEU A 697 -16.63 16.31 12.69
N PHE A 698 -16.71 16.75 13.94
CA PHE A 698 -15.81 16.30 14.99
C PHE A 698 -16.44 15.08 15.66
N VAL A 699 -15.81 13.90 15.61
CA VAL A 699 -16.47 12.64 16.01
C VAL A 699 -15.79 12.02 17.23
N VAL A 700 -16.55 11.79 18.30
CA VAL A 700 -16.14 11.03 19.48
C VAL A 700 -16.82 9.66 19.45
N ARG A 701 -16.03 8.59 19.39
CA ARG A 701 -16.52 7.20 19.43
C ARG A 701 -16.01 6.50 20.68
N ASN A 702 -16.91 6.14 21.58
CA ASN A 702 -16.58 5.44 22.82
C ASN A 702 -17.56 4.29 23.09
N VAL A 703 -17.27 3.42 24.05
CA VAL A 703 -18.12 2.25 24.32
C VAL A 703 -19.44 2.70 24.94
N GLY A 704 -20.56 2.55 24.22
CA GLY A 704 -21.91 2.91 24.71
C GLY A 704 -22.27 4.40 24.64
N ASN A 705 -21.57 5.18 23.81
CA ASN A 705 -21.84 6.62 23.58
C ASN A 705 -21.97 7.45 24.88
N LEU A 706 -21.18 7.11 25.90
CA LEU A 706 -21.26 7.65 27.26
C LEU A 706 -20.54 9.00 27.38
N VAL A 707 -21.10 9.88 28.19
CA VAL A 707 -20.56 11.19 28.58
C VAL A 707 -20.32 11.15 30.09
N PRO A 708 -19.06 11.18 30.55
CA PRO A 708 -18.77 11.36 31.97
C PRO A 708 -19.33 12.71 32.47
N PRO A 709 -20.01 12.76 33.62
CA PRO A 709 -20.36 14.03 34.26
C PRO A 709 -19.08 14.75 34.75
N PRO A 710 -19.07 16.08 34.76
CA PRO A 710 -17.90 16.86 35.18
C PRO A 710 -17.51 16.58 36.64
N GLY A 711 -16.22 16.71 36.95
CA GLY A 711 -15.70 16.58 38.32
C GLY A 711 -15.63 15.16 38.89
N ARG A 712 -15.98 14.12 38.12
CA ARG A 712 -15.59 12.73 38.48
C ARG A 712 -14.10 12.51 38.18
N GLU A 713 -13.47 11.68 39.01
CA GLU A 713 -12.03 11.29 39.00
C GLU A 713 -11.31 11.42 37.63
N SER A 714 -10.11 12.02 37.66
CA SER A 714 -9.26 12.45 36.52
C SER A 714 -8.69 11.34 35.61
N GLY A 715 -9.39 10.21 35.47
CA GLY A 715 -8.99 9.08 34.63
C GLY A 715 -9.74 9.01 33.29
N ASP A 716 -10.89 9.68 33.17
CA ASP A 716 -11.81 9.54 32.03
C ASP A 716 -11.99 10.86 31.23
N ASP A 717 -11.10 11.85 31.44
CA ASP A 717 -11.22 13.23 30.94
C ASP A 717 -11.16 13.36 29.41
N SER A 718 -10.83 12.30 28.67
CA SER A 718 -10.75 12.29 27.20
C SER A 718 -12.04 12.79 26.52
N VAL A 719 -13.22 12.42 27.05
CA VAL A 719 -14.50 12.89 26.51
C VAL A 719 -14.80 14.34 26.92
N ALA A 720 -14.48 14.74 28.16
CA ALA A 720 -14.63 16.12 28.62
C ALA A 720 -13.74 17.08 27.82
N ALA A 721 -12.47 16.73 27.61
CA ALA A 721 -11.53 17.48 26.78
C ALA A 721 -11.97 17.54 25.32
N ALA A 722 -12.59 16.50 24.77
CA ALA A 722 -13.15 16.54 23.41
C ALA A 722 -14.39 17.45 23.31
N ILE A 723 -15.26 17.48 24.34
CA ILE A 723 -16.40 18.40 24.42
C ILE A 723 -15.90 19.85 24.53
N GLU A 724 -14.97 20.13 25.45
CA GLU A 724 -14.38 21.46 25.62
C GLU A 724 -13.66 21.92 24.35
N TYR A 725 -12.86 21.06 23.71
CA TYR A 725 -12.20 21.41 22.45
C TYR A 725 -13.20 21.70 21.32
N ALA A 726 -14.30 20.94 21.23
CA ALA A 726 -15.33 21.16 20.22
C ALA A 726 -16.06 22.51 20.42
N VAL A 727 -16.45 22.82 21.65
CA VAL A 727 -17.21 24.03 21.98
C VAL A 727 -16.32 25.27 22.04
N GLU A 728 -15.12 25.15 22.63
CA GLU A 728 -14.26 26.31 22.89
C GLU A 728 -13.24 26.61 21.80
N VAL A 729 -12.70 25.60 21.13
CA VAL A 729 -11.65 25.78 20.12
C VAL A 729 -12.22 25.67 18.70
N LEU A 730 -13.03 24.65 18.41
CA LEU A 730 -13.63 24.46 17.09
C LEU A 730 -14.90 25.29 16.86
N LYS A 731 -15.52 25.79 17.94
CA LYS A 731 -16.79 26.54 17.93
C LYS A 731 -17.89 25.83 17.12
N VAL A 732 -18.09 24.54 17.39
CA VAL A 732 -19.20 23.77 16.79
C VAL A 732 -20.55 24.39 17.16
N ARG A 733 -21.53 24.32 16.25
CA ARG A 733 -22.89 24.88 16.46
C ARG A 733 -23.88 23.88 17.03
N SER A 734 -23.58 22.58 16.98
CA SER A 734 -24.40 21.57 17.64
C SER A 734 -23.61 20.37 18.15
N ILE A 735 -24.19 19.65 19.11
CA ILE A 735 -23.72 18.35 19.60
C ILE A 735 -24.85 17.32 19.41
N THR A 736 -24.53 16.18 18.81
CA THR A 736 -25.46 15.04 18.72
C THR A 736 -24.94 13.85 19.50
N VAL A 737 -25.79 13.29 20.36
CA VAL A 737 -25.57 11.98 20.99
C VAL A 737 -26.35 10.94 20.19
N CYS A 738 -25.66 9.98 19.58
CA CYS A 738 -26.28 8.92 18.79
C CYS A 738 -26.13 7.55 19.46
N GLY A 739 -27.24 7.05 19.98
CA GLY A 739 -27.41 5.64 20.37
C GLY A 739 -27.76 4.76 19.18
N HIS A 740 -27.82 3.44 19.37
CA HIS A 740 -28.14 2.50 18.28
C HIS A 740 -28.72 1.17 18.76
N SER A 741 -29.40 0.44 17.86
CA SER A 741 -29.95 -0.88 18.17
C SER A 741 -28.88 -1.95 18.35
N GLY A 742 -29.16 -2.92 19.23
CA GLY A 742 -28.24 -4.01 19.56
C GLY A 742 -26.89 -3.52 20.10
N CYS A 743 -26.88 -2.53 21.01
CA CYS A 743 -25.66 -1.99 21.59
C CYS A 743 -25.07 -2.92 22.65
N GLY A 744 -23.95 -3.59 22.33
CA GLY A 744 -23.27 -4.50 23.26
C GLY A 744 -22.82 -3.85 24.58
N ALA A 745 -22.63 -2.53 24.61
CA ALA A 745 -22.34 -1.79 25.85
C ALA A 745 -23.55 -1.68 26.78
N MET A 746 -24.75 -1.48 26.22
CA MET A 746 -26.00 -1.44 26.99
C MET A 746 -26.41 -2.85 27.41
N GLN A 747 -26.20 -3.85 26.56
CA GLN A 747 -26.38 -5.26 26.92
C GLN A 747 -25.46 -5.68 28.08
N ALA A 748 -24.16 -5.33 28.02
CA ALA A 748 -23.22 -5.58 29.11
C ALA A 748 -23.58 -4.83 30.40
N LEU A 749 -24.22 -3.66 30.31
CA LEU A 749 -24.73 -2.93 31.47
C LEU A 749 -25.90 -3.64 32.15
N LEU A 750 -26.83 -4.20 31.38
CA LEU A 750 -27.97 -4.97 31.90
C LEU A 750 -27.56 -6.32 32.48
N SER A 751 -26.52 -6.96 31.93
CA SER A 751 -26.02 -8.26 32.40
C SER A 751 -24.89 -8.16 33.46
N SER A 752 -24.64 -6.98 34.03
CA SER A 752 -23.53 -6.76 34.97
C SER A 752 -23.94 -7.04 36.44
N GLU A 753 -23.49 -8.17 36.97
CA GLU A 753 -23.60 -8.53 38.39
C GLU A 753 -22.97 -7.47 39.34
N PRO A 754 -23.67 -7.04 40.41
CA PRO A 754 -23.10 -6.17 41.43
C PRO A 754 -21.93 -6.83 42.17
N GLY A 755 -20.72 -6.28 41.99
CA GLY A 755 -19.50 -6.74 42.70
C GLY A 755 -18.44 -7.41 41.83
N GLY A 756 -18.67 -7.54 40.51
CA GLY A 756 -17.67 -8.06 39.57
C GLY A 756 -16.35 -7.27 39.53
N ALA A 757 -15.30 -7.90 39.01
CA ALA A 757 -13.94 -7.35 38.98
C ALA A 757 -13.86 -5.94 38.33
N ARG A 758 -13.06 -5.05 38.94
CA ARG A 758 -12.85 -3.65 38.49
C ARG A 758 -11.93 -3.58 37.26
N THR A 759 -12.44 -4.01 36.10
CA THR A 759 -11.77 -3.84 34.81
C THR A 759 -11.90 -2.38 34.30
N PRO A 760 -11.09 -1.96 33.31
CA PRO A 760 -11.28 -0.67 32.64
C PRO A 760 -12.68 -0.53 32.02
N LEU A 761 -13.26 -1.64 31.52
CA LEU A 761 -14.61 -1.64 30.94
C LEU A 761 -15.70 -1.45 32.01
N THR A 762 -15.66 -2.18 33.13
CA THR A 762 -16.67 -2.01 34.21
C THR A 762 -16.52 -0.65 34.91
N ARG A 763 -15.31 -0.10 34.94
CA ARG A 763 -15.07 1.31 35.29
C ARG A 763 -15.76 2.24 34.29
N TRP A 764 -15.49 2.13 33.00
CA TRP A 764 -16.07 3.01 31.98
C TRP A 764 -17.61 2.96 31.95
N LEU A 765 -18.19 1.76 31.96
CA LEU A 765 -19.65 1.56 31.93
C LEU A 765 -20.38 2.16 33.14
N ARG A 766 -19.68 2.49 34.26
CA ARG A 766 -20.29 3.17 35.42
C ARG A 766 -20.99 4.49 35.06
N HIS A 767 -20.62 5.13 33.95
CA HIS A 767 -21.26 6.35 33.45
C HIS A 767 -22.65 6.10 32.81
N GLY A 768 -22.97 4.86 32.44
CA GLY A 768 -24.31 4.46 31.96
C GLY A 768 -25.24 3.92 33.06
N ARG A 769 -24.77 3.77 34.30
CA ARG A 769 -25.63 3.39 35.44
C ARG A 769 -26.80 4.35 35.72
N PRO A 770 -26.64 5.68 35.59
CA PRO A 770 -27.79 6.60 35.67
C PRO A 770 -28.86 6.30 34.62
N SER A 771 -28.49 5.83 33.42
CA SER A 771 -29.42 5.42 32.37
C SER A 771 -30.23 4.19 32.78
N VAL A 772 -29.61 3.22 33.45
CA VAL A 772 -30.29 2.04 34.01
C VAL A 772 -31.24 2.43 35.14
N ALA A 773 -30.80 3.33 36.04
CA ALA A 773 -31.65 3.84 37.11
C ALA A 773 -32.85 4.63 36.57
N ARG A 774 -32.67 5.47 35.54
CA ARG A 774 -33.75 6.19 34.85
C ARG A 774 -34.74 5.23 34.16
N MET A 775 -34.26 4.12 33.61
CA MET A 775 -35.11 3.11 32.98
C MET A 775 -35.99 2.36 34.01
N ALA A 776 -35.49 2.17 35.22
CA ALA A 776 -36.20 1.52 36.33
C ALA A 776 -37.10 2.46 37.15
N ASP A 777 -37.09 3.76 36.88
CA ASP A 777 -37.95 4.76 37.55
C ASP A 777 -39.36 4.73 36.94
N GLU A 778 -40.28 4.00 37.57
CA GLU A 778 -41.70 3.92 37.16
C GLU A 778 -42.42 5.28 37.20
N GLY A 779 -41.85 6.29 37.87
CA GLY A 779 -42.40 7.64 37.94
C GLY A 779 -42.12 8.51 36.71
N ARG A 780 -41.39 8.00 35.70
CA ARG A 780 -41.01 8.77 34.50
C ARG A 780 -41.52 8.12 33.20
N PRO A 781 -41.98 8.93 32.22
CA PRO A 781 -42.30 8.42 30.89
C PRO A 781 -41.01 7.95 30.19
N TRP A 782 -40.97 6.67 29.79
CA TRP A 782 -39.80 6.09 29.14
C TRP A 782 -39.53 6.68 27.75
N ALA A 783 -38.25 6.80 27.42
CA ALA A 783 -37.79 7.07 26.07
C ALA A 783 -38.27 5.99 25.09
N ARG A 784 -38.94 6.40 24.01
CA ARG A 784 -39.55 5.49 23.03
C ARG A 784 -39.42 6.00 21.60
N LEU A 785 -39.50 5.10 20.64
CA LEU A 785 -39.68 5.48 19.24
C LEU A 785 -41.13 5.96 19.00
N SER A 786 -41.30 6.77 17.96
CA SER A 786 -42.63 7.10 17.44
C SER A 786 -43.24 5.87 16.76
N GLY A 787 -44.56 5.71 16.88
CA GLY A 787 -45.29 4.60 16.26
C GLY A 787 -45.09 3.19 16.85
N ARG A 788 -44.07 2.94 17.68
CA ARG A 788 -43.89 1.61 18.34
C ARG A 788 -43.26 1.65 19.73
N ALA A 789 -43.56 0.62 20.53
CA ALA A 789 -42.82 0.32 21.75
C ALA A 789 -41.38 -0.15 21.43
N PRO A 790 -40.42 -0.04 22.38
CA PRO A 790 -39.14 -0.72 22.29
C PRO A 790 -39.33 -2.24 22.14
N ALA A 791 -38.50 -2.89 21.33
CA ALA A 791 -38.56 -4.32 21.04
C ALA A 791 -38.04 -5.16 22.22
N ASP A 792 -37.07 -4.63 22.98
CA ASP A 792 -36.50 -5.25 24.16
C ASP A 792 -35.94 -4.20 25.15
N ALA A 793 -35.52 -4.67 26.33
CA ALA A 793 -34.93 -3.82 27.36
C ALA A 793 -33.57 -3.19 26.95
N VAL A 794 -32.86 -3.77 25.97
CA VAL A 794 -31.61 -3.19 25.46
C VAL A 794 -31.92 -1.98 24.58
N GLU A 795 -32.93 -2.05 23.72
CA GLU A 795 -33.42 -0.92 22.93
C GLU A 795 -33.96 0.21 23.82
N GLN A 796 -34.78 -0.13 24.82
CA GLN A 796 -35.25 0.83 25.82
C GLN A 796 -34.07 1.53 26.51
N LEU A 797 -33.09 0.76 27.02
CA LEU A 797 -31.90 1.34 27.64
C LEU A 797 -31.08 2.19 26.67
N CYS A 798 -30.98 1.81 25.38
CA CYS A 798 -30.28 2.63 24.38
C CYS A 798 -30.93 4.00 24.19
N LEU A 799 -32.27 4.06 24.11
CA LEU A 799 -33.03 5.31 23.98
C LEU A 799 -32.88 6.17 25.25
N THR A 800 -33.12 5.58 26.42
CA THR A 800 -32.97 6.21 27.73
C THR A 800 -31.54 6.73 27.95
N ASN A 801 -30.53 5.99 27.48
CA ASN A 801 -29.13 6.38 27.58
C ASN A 801 -28.80 7.63 26.75
N VAL A 802 -29.38 7.80 25.57
CA VAL A 802 -29.21 9.03 24.77
C VAL A 802 -29.71 10.24 25.54
N VAL A 803 -30.91 10.18 26.12
CA VAL A 803 -31.47 11.29 26.92
C VAL A 803 -30.58 11.58 28.14
N GLN A 804 -30.16 10.54 28.86
CA GLN A 804 -29.29 10.69 30.04
C GLN A 804 -27.92 11.32 29.70
N GLN A 805 -27.33 10.99 28.54
CA GLN A 805 -26.07 11.59 28.12
C GLN A 805 -26.24 13.05 27.65
N LEU A 806 -27.41 13.45 27.13
CA LEU A 806 -27.72 14.86 26.87
C LEU A 806 -27.84 15.67 28.17
N GLU A 807 -28.34 15.07 29.26
CA GLU A 807 -28.29 15.70 30.59
C GLU A 807 -26.86 15.84 31.11
N HIS A 808 -26.02 14.80 30.95
CA HIS A 808 -24.60 14.90 31.29
C HIS A 808 -23.88 15.98 30.48
N LEU A 809 -24.18 16.14 29.19
CA LEU A 809 -23.63 17.23 28.36
C LEU A 809 -23.97 18.61 28.92
N ARG A 810 -25.24 18.84 29.34
CA ARG A 810 -25.67 20.12 29.95
C ARG A 810 -24.96 20.47 31.26
N ALA A 811 -24.35 19.50 31.93
CA ALA A 811 -23.57 19.75 33.14
C ALA A 811 -22.16 20.30 32.86
N HIS A 812 -21.60 20.10 31.66
CA HIS A 812 -20.28 20.64 31.30
C HIS A 812 -20.35 22.15 31.09
N GLU A 813 -19.53 22.94 31.80
CA GLU A 813 -19.66 24.41 31.84
C GLU A 813 -19.49 25.08 30.47
N SER A 814 -18.64 24.56 29.59
CA SER A 814 -18.53 25.05 28.20
C SER A 814 -19.83 24.89 27.41
N VAL A 815 -20.47 23.71 27.51
CA VAL A 815 -21.76 23.41 26.89
C VAL A 815 -22.88 24.23 27.52
N ALA A 816 -22.93 24.29 28.85
CA ALA A 816 -23.95 25.02 29.60
C ALA A 816 -23.94 26.52 29.24
N ARG A 817 -22.75 27.11 29.07
CA ARG A 817 -22.59 28.50 28.65
C ARG A 817 -22.99 28.72 27.19
N ALA A 818 -22.48 27.91 26.27
CA ALA A 818 -22.81 28.04 24.85
C ALA A 818 -24.32 27.82 24.56
N LEU A 819 -25.02 27.02 25.37
CA LEU A 819 -26.48 26.90 25.36
C LEU A 819 -27.19 28.17 25.86
N ARG A 820 -26.74 28.76 26.97
CA ARG A 820 -27.28 30.05 27.49
C ARG A 820 -27.09 31.18 26.48
N ASP A 821 -25.98 31.17 25.78
CA ASP A 821 -25.61 32.19 24.78
C ASP A 821 -26.30 31.96 23.41
N GLY A 822 -27.09 30.89 23.25
CA GLY A 822 -27.75 30.53 21.99
C GLY A 822 -26.79 30.12 20.85
N ALA A 823 -25.52 29.83 21.18
CA ALA A 823 -24.46 29.51 20.23
C ALA A 823 -24.35 28.01 19.91
N LEU A 824 -25.06 27.15 20.66
CA LEU A 824 -24.96 25.70 20.60
C LEU A 824 -26.33 25.02 20.74
N GLU A 825 -26.61 24.03 19.91
CA GLU A 825 -27.79 23.15 20.02
C GLU A 825 -27.41 21.72 20.45
N LEU A 826 -28.31 21.03 21.14
CA LEU A 826 -28.15 19.61 21.52
C LEU A 826 -29.23 18.75 20.86
N HIS A 827 -28.83 17.67 20.18
CA HIS A 827 -29.77 16.73 19.56
C HIS A 827 -29.57 15.29 20.07
N GLY A 828 -30.66 14.63 20.44
CA GLY A 828 -30.68 13.17 20.63
C GLY A 828 -30.91 12.46 19.32
N MET A 829 -30.17 11.41 19.05
CA MET A 829 -30.33 10.57 17.86
C MET A 829 -30.32 9.09 18.24
N TYR A 830 -31.12 8.30 17.54
CA TYR A 830 -31.09 6.85 17.61
C TYR A 830 -31.01 6.26 16.21
N PHE A 831 -30.10 5.30 16.00
CA PHE A 831 -29.92 4.62 14.72
C PHE A 831 -30.25 3.13 14.82
N HIS A 832 -31.35 2.71 14.19
CA HIS A 832 -31.73 1.31 14.16
C HIS A 832 -30.93 0.57 13.06
N VAL A 833 -29.90 -0.17 13.48
CA VAL A 833 -28.90 -0.77 12.59
C VAL A 833 -29.51 -1.80 11.64
N GLY A 834 -30.50 -2.58 12.11
CA GLY A 834 -31.16 -3.61 11.30
C GLY A 834 -32.08 -3.08 10.21
N GLU A 835 -32.60 -1.86 10.36
CA GLU A 835 -33.48 -1.18 9.39
C GLU A 835 -32.75 -0.08 8.60
N ALA A 836 -31.49 0.20 8.95
CA ALA A 836 -30.73 1.36 8.49
C ALA A 836 -31.44 2.72 8.71
N GLN A 837 -32.32 2.79 9.71
CA GLN A 837 -33.20 3.95 9.95
C GLN A 837 -32.66 4.86 11.06
N ALA A 838 -32.77 6.17 10.84
CA ALA A 838 -32.43 7.20 11.82
C ALA A 838 -33.69 7.83 12.44
N TYR A 839 -33.59 8.15 13.73
CA TYR A 839 -34.60 8.85 14.52
C TYR A 839 -33.96 10.00 15.30
N LEU A 840 -34.69 11.08 15.51
CA LEU A 840 -34.27 12.25 16.30
C LEU A 840 -35.22 12.46 17.48
N LEU A 841 -34.67 12.85 18.63
CA LEU A 841 -35.44 13.19 19.83
C LEU A 841 -36.22 14.49 19.60
N ALA A 842 -37.54 14.44 19.76
CA ALA A 842 -38.43 15.59 19.59
C ALA A 842 -38.12 16.71 20.60
N GLY A 843 -37.99 17.94 20.11
CA GLY A 843 -37.50 19.08 20.90
C GLY A 843 -38.54 19.80 21.77
N ALA A 844 -39.83 19.48 21.67
CA ALA A 844 -40.91 20.23 22.32
C ALA A 844 -42.02 19.31 22.86
N GLY A 845 -42.23 19.34 24.19
CA GLY A 845 -43.36 18.66 24.84
C GLY A 845 -43.03 17.86 26.11
N GLY A 846 -41.75 17.71 26.47
CA GLY A 846 -41.34 16.94 27.66
C GLY A 846 -41.50 15.41 27.53
N SER A 847 -41.95 14.93 26.38
CA SER A 847 -42.01 13.51 26.04
C SER A 847 -40.68 13.06 25.43
N GLU A 848 -40.11 11.96 25.93
CA GLU A 848 -38.83 11.40 25.45
C GLU A 848 -39.03 10.59 24.13
N VAL A 849 -39.70 11.19 23.13
CA VAL A 849 -40.07 10.52 21.88
C VAL A 849 -39.05 10.77 20.78
N PHE A 850 -38.62 9.69 20.13
CA PHE A 850 -37.74 9.70 18.98
C PHE A 850 -38.55 9.52 17.69
N ASP A 851 -38.72 10.60 16.94
CA ASP A 851 -39.46 10.62 15.68
C ASP A 851 -38.56 10.28 14.48
N HIS A 852 -39.18 9.81 13.40
CA HIS A 852 -38.46 9.60 12.14
C HIS A 852 -37.90 10.94 11.63
N VAL A 853 -36.71 10.90 11.02
CA VAL A 853 -36.22 12.03 10.25
C VAL A 853 -37.00 12.10 8.95
N GLU A 854 -38.01 12.98 8.90
CA GLU A 854 -38.76 13.26 7.68
C GLU A 854 -37.83 13.79 6.57
N ALA A 855 -38.24 13.61 5.32
CA ALA A 855 -37.49 14.11 4.19
C ALA A 855 -37.52 15.64 4.19
N ALA A 856 -36.44 16.27 4.69
CA ALA A 856 -36.32 17.72 4.80
C ALA A 856 -36.78 18.41 3.52
N GLU A 857 -37.84 19.22 3.62
CA GLU A 857 -38.35 20.01 2.52
C GLU A 857 -37.20 20.83 1.92
N ARG A 858 -37.05 20.78 0.60
CA ARG A 858 -36.04 21.59 -0.07
C ARG A 858 -36.38 23.07 0.20
N PRO A 859 -35.48 23.88 0.80
CA PRO A 859 -35.71 25.30 0.89
C PRO A 859 -35.89 25.86 -0.53
N ARG A 860 -36.94 26.66 -0.71
CA ARG A 860 -37.31 27.28 -1.99
C ARG A 860 -36.20 28.21 -2.52
#